data_AF-A0A7C2I7G0-F1
#
_entry.id   AF-A0A7C2I7G0-F1
#
_cell.length_a   1.000
_cell.length_b   1.000
_cell.length_c   1.000
_cell.angle_alpha   90.00
_cell.angle_beta   90.00
_cell.angle_gamma   90.00
#
_symmetry.space_group_name_H-M   'P 1'
#
loop_
_entity.id
_entity.type
_entity.pdbx_description
1 polymer ?
#
loop_
_entity_poly.entity_id
_entity_poly.type
_entity_poly.pdbx_seq_one_letter_code
_entity_poly.pdbx_strand_id
1 'polypeptide(L)'
;MPAMKRIRLCLIAAALGLPLWGGVKEGMIAYANGDFETALKEFKPAAATGDAFAQFMLGFMYAEGKGVPRSDEEALKWYRLSAEKGNKDAQYALGYMHLSAKGVRQELGEAAKWFRLAAGQGHSTAQYLLGTMCLRGSGVERNEAEAVAWFAKAAAQEHPAAQYQLALAYAEGVGVARDAAQAAQWFLRAARQGQLEAQYRLGMAYAGGVGIPRDDFEAAKWFRAAAERGHAEAQYELGRAYGEGRGVPQNDAEAAKWHRQAAEQGHLEAQHAMGFAYANGKGVRKDMDAAAWWYRTAAENGHAGALLSLRTLIESGALALRDDTQAAAIYRLAAASGLAPAQYNLARAYAEGKGVSQDDAEAARWYHAAAEQGHAEAQYELGRAYTLGRGVAANAAEAAKWYEKSAAQGHPESQLALAYAYAKGEGVPGSDAEAVRWWRRAAEQGSAVAQYNLGFAYANGKGVPQDDRQAVVWYQRAAEQGHADAQSNLGYMYFHGRGVPQDFLRAHMWTNLAASQGDEVAIKNRDALARVMTAEQIARAQEMAREWQERRTAGSPAAPPAPAAGAAKAAGAGTGIVVSSEGHILAMSHVVAGCGSLTVAVGRERRQAKPAAYDPGGMFALVGPLGPGLEPVRFAESDAYSLGEDVVAAAYRALGETAPVLAVSTGRIRGTVGPRGDARMLQITAAVPPGGDGGPLVDRAGNLIGVVVSELSPLYPEGAARDIHFALKGSLVRGFLDGAGAPYLTAASAAGLEAAGLAEAAARRSTVLIECWR
;
A
#
# COMPACT_ATOMS: atom_id res chain seq x y z
N MET A 1 30.63 3.93 -30.99
CA MET A 1 31.94 4.18 -31.62
C MET A 1 32.58 3.03 -32.43
N PRO A 2 32.15 1.73 -32.38
CA PRO A 2 32.72 0.69 -33.26
C PRO A 2 32.13 0.61 -34.68
N ALA A 3 30.91 1.15 -34.91
CA ALA A 3 30.23 1.11 -36.22
C ALA A 3 30.91 2.00 -37.29
N MET A 4 31.40 3.19 -36.93
CA MET A 4 32.15 4.04 -37.86
C MET A 4 33.48 3.44 -38.29
N LYS A 5 34.17 2.67 -37.42
CA LYS A 5 35.40 1.94 -37.81
C LYS A 5 35.12 0.81 -38.81
N ARG A 6 33.99 0.10 -38.68
CA ARG A 6 33.57 -0.95 -39.63
C ARG A 6 33.12 -0.41 -40.99
N ILE A 7 32.36 0.69 -41.02
CA ILE A 7 31.96 1.37 -42.27
C ILE A 7 33.20 1.93 -42.98
N ARG A 8 34.12 2.54 -42.24
CA ARG A 8 35.40 3.05 -42.76
C ARG A 8 36.27 1.92 -43.34
N LEU A 9 36.38 0.77 -42.66
CA LEU A 9 37.08 -0.41 -43.21
C LEU A 9 36.37 -1.02 -44.42
N CYS A 10 35.04 -1.09 -44.45
CA CYS A 10 34.29 -1.66 -45.57
C CYS A 10 34.37 -0.78 -46.82
N LEU A 11 34.27 0.55 -46.67
CA LEU A 11 34.42 1.49 -47.78
C LEU A 11 35.85 1.49 -48.32
N ILE A 12 36.87 1.40 -47.45
CA ILE A 12 38.28 1.28 -47.87
C ILE A 12 38.55 -0.09 -48.54
N ALA A 13 38.01 -1.19 -48.03
CA ALA A 13 38.14 -2.50 -48.65
C ALA A 13 37.43 -2.59 -50.01
N ALA A 14 36.24 -1.98 -50.13
CA ALA A 14 35.52 -1.85 -51.40
C ALA A 14 36.29 -0.96 -52.40
N ALA A 15 36.98 0.09 -51.92
CA ALA A 15 37.83 0.97 -52.74
C ALA A 15 39.06 0.25 -53.33
N LEU A 16 39.56 -0.77 -52.63
CA LEU A 16 40.76 -1.51 -53.02
C LEU A 16 40.47 -2.71 -53.93
N GLY A 17 39.23 -3.21 -53.96
CA GLY A 17 38.86 -4.46 -54.66
C GLY A 17 38.08 -4.31 -55.98
N LEU A 18 37.67 -3.10 -56.38
CA LEU A 18 36.91 -2.87 -57.62
C LEU A 18 37.72 -2.06 -58.65
N PRO A 19 37.59 -2.34 -59.96
CA PRO A 19 38.15 -1.49 -61.01
C PRO A 19 37.30 -0.22 -61.12
N LEU A 20 37.47 0.68 -60.16
CA LEU A 20 36.85 2.00 -60.15
C LEU A 20 37.76 2.97 -60.91
N TRP A 21 37.17 3.84 -61.71
CA TRP A 21 37.87 4.96 -62.32
C TRP A 21 38.35 5.90 -61.20
N GLY A 22 39.58 6.42 -61.33
CA GLY A 22 40.32 7.14 -60.29
C GLY A 22 39.78 8.51 -59.85
N GLY A 23 38.47 8.73 -59.91
CA GLY A 23 37.79 9.78 -59.13
C GLY A 23 36.79 9.21 -58.11
N VAL A 24 36.10 8.10 -58.43
CA VAL A 24 35.11 7.50 -57.52
C VAL A 24 35.80 6.90 -56.28
N LYS A 25 36.99 6.33 -56.47
CA LYS A 25 37.78 5.72 -55.39
C LYS A 25 38.26 6.78 -54.38
N GLU A 26 38.70 7.91 -54.88
CA GLU A 26 39.17 9.08 -54.14
C GLU A 26 38.00 9.71 -53.36
N GLY A 27 36.83 9.83 -53.99
CA GLY A 27 35.59 10.24 -53.34
C GLY A 27 35.18 9.33 -52.19
N MET A 28 35.33 8.00 -52.33
CA MET A 28 35.04 7.05 -51.25
C MET A 28 36.00 7.18 -50.07
N ILE A 29 37.30 7.35 -50.35
CA ILE A 29 38.32 7.55 -49.31
C ILE A 29 38.05 8.86 -48.56
N ALA A 30 37.77 9.94 -49.28
CA ALA A 30 37.42 11.24 -48.69
C ALA A 30 36.16 11.12 -47.81
N TYR A 31 35.10 10.50 -48.32
CA TYR A 31 33.86 10.28 -47.58
C TYR A 31 34.09 9.46 -46.30
N ALA A 32 34.87 8.38 -46.39
CA ALA A 32 35.21 7.53 -45.25
C ALA A 32 36.06 8.25 -44.19
N ASN A 33 36.79 9.29 -44.58
CA ASN A 33 37.57 10.15 -43.69
C ASN A 33 36.77 11.33 -43.11
N GLY A 34 35.51 11.51 -43.51
CA GLY A 34 34.67 12.63 -43.10
C GLY A 34 34.94 13.92 -43.89
N ASP A 35 35.78 13.87 -44.93
CA ASP A 35 36.01 14.98 -45.84
C ASP A 35 34.91 14.99 -46.92
N PHE A 36 33.75 15.51 -46.52
CA PHE A 36 32.56 15.51 -47.37
C PHE A 36 32.64 16.52 -48.51
N GLU A 37 33.46 17.57 -48.40
CA GLU A 37 33.67 18.53 -49.49
C GLU A 37 34.46 17.89 -50.63
N THR A 38 35.58 17.22 -50.31
CA THR A 38 36.36 16.47 -51.30
C THR A 38 35.55 15.31 -51.86
N ALA A 39 34.79 14.58 -51.02
CA ALA A 39 33.90 13.53 -51.51
C ALA A 39 32.86 14.06 -52.51
N LEU A 40 32.26 15.22 -52.24
CA LEU A 40 31.30 15.85 -53.15
C LEU A 40 31.96 16.25 -54.47
N LYS A 41 33.17 16.82 -54.39
CA LYS A 41 33.94 17.25 -55.56
C LYS A 41 34.25 16.09 -56.51
N GLU A 42 34.54 14.92 -55.95
CA GLU A 42 34.86 13.71 -56.72
C GLU A 42 33.60 12.96 -57.20
N PHE A 43 32.55 12.85 -56.37
CA PHE A 43 31.32 12.15 -56.76
C PHE A 43 30.47 12.91 -57.77
N LYS A 44 30.47 14.25 -57.74
CA LYS A 44 29.59 15.06 -58.61
C LYS A 44 29.86 14.87 -60.11
N PRO A 45 31.11 14.93 -60.60
CA PRO A 45 31.42 14.63 -62.00
C PRO A 45 31.15 13.17 -62.38
N ALA A 46 31.50 12.23 -61.51
CA ALA A 46 31.27 10.80 -61.74
C ALA A 46 29.76 10.47 -61.84
N ALA A 47 28.94 11.06 -60.97
CA ALA A 47 27.50 10.88 -61.02
C ALA A 47 26.87 11.52 -62.27
N ALA A 48 27.39 12.66 -62.71
CA ALA A 48 26.96 13.35 -63.93
C ALA A 48 27.29 12.55 -65.21
N THR A 49 28.39 11.78 -65.21
CA THR A 49 28.74 10.85 -66.29
C THR A 49 27.99 9.52 -66.22
N GLY A 50 27.12 9.35 -65.22
CA GLY A 50 26.21 8.21 -65.13
C GLY A 50 26.73 7.04 -64.29
N ASP A 51 27.76 7.24 -63.47
CA ASP A 51 28.25 6.22 -62.53
C ASP A 51 27.21 5.94 -61.43
N ALA A 52 26.71 4.70 -61.39
CA ALA A 52 25.61 4.34 -60.50
C ALA A 52 26.00 4.45 -59.01
N PHE A 53 27.25 4.18 -58.66
CA PHE A 53 27.71 4.27 -57.27
C PHE A 53 27.84 5.73 -56.81
N ALA A 54 28.44 6.58 -57.63
CA ALA A 54 28.55 8.01 -57.35
C ALA A 54 27.16 8.68 -57.27
N GLN A 55 26.21 8.27 -58.11
CA GLN A 55 24.82 8.71 -58.01
C GLN A 55 24.18 8.28 -56.68
N PHE A 56 24.36 7.02 -56.26
CA PHE A 56 23.90 6.57 -54.94
C PHE A 56 24.52 7.39 -53.80
N MET A 57 25.83 7.62 -53.84
CA MET A 57 26.55 8.36 -52.82
C MET A 57 26.11 9.83 -52.74
N LEU A 58 25.86 10.49 -53.86
CA LEU A 58 25.26 11.84 -53.85
C LEU A 58 23.86 11.81 -53.24
N GLY A 59 23.03 10.83 -53.61
CA GLY A 59 21.71 10.66 -53.01
C GLY A 59 21.78 10.54 -51.48
N PHE A 60 22.74 9.75 -50.98
CA PHE A 60 23.01 9.61 -49.55
C PHE A 60 23.51 10.89 -48.90
N MET A 61 24.41 11.62 -49.57
CA MET A 61 24.92 12.90 -49.07
C MET A 61 23.80 13.95 -48.94
N TYR A 62 22.89 14.03 -49.90
CA TYR A 62 21.71 14.90 -49.81
C TYR A 62 20.70 14.43 -48.77
N ALA A 63 20.45 13.12 -48.63
CA ALA A 63 19.52 12.57 -47.65
C ALA A 63 19.96 12.86 -46.19
N GLU A 64 21.26 12.77 -45.94
CA GLU A 64 21.86 12.94 -44.61
C GLU A 64 22.42 14.36 -44.36
N GLY A 65 22.45 15.23 -45.39
CA GLY A 65 23.01 16.58 -45.29
C GLY A 65 24.53 16.61 -45.08
N LYS A 66 25.27 15.67 -45.68
CA LYS A 66 26.73 15.56 -45.52
C LYS A 66 27.46 16.28 -46.64
N GLY A 67 28.09 17.42 -46.32
CA GLY A 67 28.80 18.26 -47.30
C GLY A 67 27.88 19.06 -48.23
N VAL A 68 26.56 18.90 -48.09
CA VAL A 68 25.50 19.63 -48.81
C VAL A 68 24.31 19.86 -47.87
N PRO A 69 23.47 20.89 -48.09
CA PRO A 69 22.21 21.02 -47.38
C PRO A 69 21.34 19.78 -47.58
N ARG A 70 20.70 19.32 -46.50
CA ARG A 70 19.80 18.17 -46.55
C ARG A 70 18.63 18.44 -47.50
N SER A 71 18.40 17.54 -48.45
CA SER A 71 17.31 17.63 -49.43
C SER A 71 16.83 16.24 -49.81
N ASP A 72 15.62 15.88 -49.35
CA ASP A 72 14.99 14.61 -49.72
C ASP A 72 14.62 14.59 -51.22
N GLU A 73 14.35 15.75 -51.84
CA GLU A 73 14.04 15.83 -53.27
C GLU A 73 15.27 15.54 -54.15
N GLU A 74 16.42 16.14 -53.82
CA GLU A 74 17.67 15.84 -54.53
C GLU A 74 18.15 14.41 -54.25
N ALA A 75 17.98 13.94 -53.01
CA ALA A 75 18.28 12.55 -52.66
C ALA A 75 17.48 11.57 -53.53
N LEU A 76 16.16 11.79 -53.65
CA LEU A 76 15.28 10.97 -54.46
C LEU A 76 15.73 10.92 -55.92
N LYS A 77 16.05 12.08 -56.51
CA LYS A 77 16.50 12.19 -57.89
C LYS A 77 17.75 11.35 -58.14
N TRP A 78 18.75 11.48 -57.27
CA TRP A 78 20.01 10.75 -57.40
C TRP A 78 19.84 9.25 -57.13
N TYR A 79 19.03 8.87 -56.14
CA TYR A 79 18.69 7.47 -55.92
C TYR A 79 17.94 6.85 -57.08
N ARG A 80 17.01 7.58 -57.73
CA ARG A 80 16.29 7.09 -58.91
C ARG A 80 17.24 6.79 -60.07
N LEU A 81 18.12 7.73 -60.41
CA LEU A 81 19.11 7.53 -61.48
C LEU A 81 20.01 6.30 -61.22
N SER A 82 20.44 6.14 -59.97
CA SER A 82 21.27 5.01 -59.56
C SER A 82 20.48 3.68 -59.56
N ALA A 83 19.24 3.70 -59.06
CA ALA A 83 18.37 2.52 -58.95
C ALA A 83 17.97 1.95 -60.31
N GLU A 84 17.68 2.83 -61.28
CA GLU A 84 17.38 2.48 -62.68
C GLU A 84 18.57 1.80 -63.37
N LYS A 85 19.80 2.08 -62.93
CA LYS A 85 21.03 1.41 -63.40
C LYS A 85 21.32 0.09 -62.69
N GLY A 86 20.41 -0.38 -61.84
CA GLY A 86 20.55 -1.67 -61.17
C GLY A 86 21.26 -1.61 -59.81
N ASN A 87 21.62 -0.44 -59.28
CA ASN A 87 22.26 -0.36 -57.97
C ASN A 87 21.29 -0.80 -56.85
N LYS A 88 21.56 -1.94 -56.21
CA LYS A 88 20.67 -2.51 -55.17
C LYS A 88 20.50 -1.63 -53.94
N ASP A 89 21.51 -0.86 -53.55
CA ASP A 89 21.46 0.01 -52.37
C ASP A 89 20.61 1.25 -52.66
N ALA A 90 20.70 1.78 -53.88
CA ALA A 90 19.83 2.85 -54.36
C ALA A 90 18.38 2.38 -54.55
N GLN A 91 18.16 1.16 -55.05
CA GLN A 91 16.83 0.56 -55.14
C GLN A 91 16.20 0.39 -53.75
N TYR A 92 16.97 -0.09 -52.76
CA TYR A 92 16.51 -0.12 -51.37
C TYR A 92 16.19 1.28 -50.83
N ALA A 93 17.09 2.25 -51.02
CA ALA A 93 16.90 3.62 -50.55
C ALA A 93 15.64 4.27 -51.16
N LEU A 94 15.42 4.08 -52.47
CA LEU A 94 14.26 4.56 -53.18
C LEU A 94 12.96 3.90 -52.68
N GLY A 95 12.98 2.58 -52.48
CA GLY A 95 11.85 1.86 -51.88
C GLY A 95 11.52 2.37 -50.47
N TYR A 96 12.53 2.66 -49.67
CA TYR A 96 12.36 3.23 -48.34
C TYR A 96 11.76 4.65 -48.38
N MET A 97 12.16 5.48 -49.34
CA MET A 97 11.59 6.83 -49.50
C MET A 97 10.10 6.79 -49.87
N HIS A 98 9.70 5.88 -50.77
CA HIS A 98 8.28 5.64 -51.09
C HIS A 98 7.48 5.06 -49.92
N LEU A 99 8.08 4.19 -49.11
CA LEU A 99 7.46 3.63 -47.90
C LEU A 99 7.23 4.71 -46.83
N SER A 100 8.21 5.59 -46.64
CA SER A 100 8.25 6.60 -45.57
C SER A 100 7.72 7.99 -45.96
N ALA A 101 7.28 8.17 -47.22
CA ALA A 101 6.80 9.43 -47.79
C ALA A 101 7.83 10.60 -47.70
N LYS A 102 9.13 10.28 -47.78
CA LYS A 102 10.20 11.29 -47.78
C LYS A 102 10.46 11.78 -49.20
N GLY A 103 10.16 13.05 -49.47
CA GLY A 103 10.36 13.66 -50.80
C GLY A 103 9.41 13.17 -51.90
N VAL A 104 8.48 12.25 -51.58
CA VAL A 104 7.46 11.70 -52.48
C VAL A 104 6.16 11.44 -51.74
N ARG A 105 5.04 11.35 -52.48
CA ARG A 105 3.80 10.78 -51.96
C ARG A 105 4.01 9.31 -51.59
N GLN A 106 3.39 8.86 -50.49
CA GLN A 106 3.47 7.45 -50.08
C GLN A 106 2.84 6.55 -51.14
N GLU A 107 3.64 5.65 -51.70
CA GLU A 107 3.21 4.71 -52.73
C GLU A 107 3.75 3.32 -52.41
N LEU A 108 2.94 2.52 -51.69
CA LEU A 108 3.35 1.19 -51.23
C LEU A 108 3.63 0.22 -52.38
N GLY A 109 2.93 0.38 -53.52
CA GLY A 109 3.20 -0.40 -54.73
C GLY A 109 4.61 -0.17 -55.27
N GLU A 110 5.02 1.09 -55.40
CA GLU A 110 6.37 1.41 -55.87
C GLU A 110 7.45 1.10 -54.84
N ALA A 111 7.16 1.24 -53.55
CA ALA A 111 8.06 0.74 -52.51
C ALA A 111 8.31 -0.77 -52.68
N ALA A 112 7.26 -1.58 -52.85
CA ALA A 112 7.38 -3.02 -53.03
C ALA A 112 8.12 -3.39 -54.32
N LYS A 113 7.87 -2.68 -55.43
CA LYS A 113 8.59 -2.88 -56.69
C LYS A 113 10.09 -2.67 -56.54
N TRP A 114 10.50 -1.55 -55.93
CA TRP A 114 11.91 -1.25 -55.71
C TRP A 114 12.56 -2.22 -54.72
N PHE A 115 11.87 -2.57 -53.63
CA PHE A 115 12.36 -3.61 -52.72
C PHE A 115 12.50 -4.97 -53.40
N ARG A 116 11.60 -5.35 -54.32
CA ARG A 116 11.70 -6.61 -55.08
C ARG A 116 12.93 -6.65 -55.97
N LEU A 117 13.27 -5.54 -56.64
CA LEU A 117 14.51 -5.44 -57.41
C LEU A 117 15.75 -5.58 -56.51
N ALA A 118 15.81 -4.82 -55.40
CA ALA A 118 16.93 -4.90 -54.46
C ALA A 118 17.04 -6.28 -53.78
N ALA A 119 15.92 -6.88 -53.42
CA ALA A 119 15.82 -8.18 -52.77
C ALA A 119 16.28 -9.32 -53.69
N GLY A 120 15.93 -9.24 -54.98
CA GLY A 120 16.41 -10.16 -56.03
C GLY A 120 17.93 -10.14 -56.18
N GLN A 121 18.56 -9.00 -55.88
CA GLN A 121 20.02 -8.83 -55.89
C GLN A 121 20.71 -9.16 -54.55
N GLY A 122 19.97 -9.75 -53.60
CA GLY A 122 20.53 -10.18 -52.32
C GLY A 122 20.52 -9.11 -51.22
N HIS A 123 19.90 -7.94 -51.39
CA HIS A 123 19.88 -6.93 -50.32
C HIS A 123 19.02 -7.41 -49.12
N SER A 124 19.66 -7.77 -48.00
CA SER A 124 18.99 -8.43 -46.85
C SER A 124 17.86 -7.61 -46.22
N THR A 125 18.03 -6.29 -46.04
CA THR A 125 16.96 -5.43 -45.51
C THR A 125 15.77 -5.32 -46.47
N ALA A 126 16.02 -5.23 -47.78
CA ALA A 126 14.96 -5.20 -48.79
C ALA A 126 14.19 -6.52 -48.84
N GLN A 127 14.88 -7.67 -48.69
CA GLN A 127 14.24 -8.97 -48.54
C GLN A 127 13.33 -9.02 -47.31
N TYR A 128 13.80 -8.54 -46.15
CA TYR A 128 12.98 -8.45 -44.93
C TYR A 128 11.75 -7.53 -45.11
N LEU A 129 11.94 -6.34 -45.67
CA LEU A 129 10.84 -5.38 -45.87
C LEU A 129 9.82 -5.90 -46.88
N LEU A 130 10.28 -6.47 -47.99
CA LEU A 130 9.40 -7.09 -48.98
C LEU A 130 8.63 -8.27 -48.37
N GLY A 131 9.29 -9.13 -47.59
CA GLY A 131 8.63 -10.21 -46.88
C GLY A 131 7.53 -9.69 -45.94
N THR A 132 7.80 -8.60 -45.23
CA THR A 132 6.80 -7.94 -44.36
C THR A 132 5.62 -7.37 -45.16
N MET A 133 5.89 -6.79 -46.34
CA MET A 133 4.86 -6.28 -47.25
C MET A 133 3.98 -7.39 -47.82
N CYS A 134 4.58 -8.52 -48.24
CA CYS A 134 3.87 -9.72 -48.68
C CYS A 134 3.03 -10.33 -47.54
N LEU A 135 3.55 -10.37 -46.31
CA LEU A 135 2.82 -10.91 -45.15
C LEU A 135 1.56 -10.09 -44.83
N ARG A 136 1.66 -8.76 -44.94
CA ARG A 136 0.57 -7.82 -44.61
C ARG A 136 -0.34 -7.48 -45.80
N GLY A 137 0.03 -7.85 -47.02
CA GLY A 137 -0.65 -7.38 -48.24
C GLY A 137 -0.52 -5.87 -48.46
N SER A 138 0.61 -5.28 -48.05
CA SER A 138 0.84 -3.83 -48.14
C SER A 138 1.52 -3.48 -49.46
N GLY A 139 0.79 -2.92 -50.44
CA GLY A 139 1.33 -2.57 -51.76
C GLY A 139 1.58 -3.76 -52.70
N VAL A 140 1.34 -4.98 -52.22
CA VAL A 140 1.34 -6.26 -52.97
C VAL A 140 0.20 -7.12 -52.45
N GLU A 141 -0.20 -8.13 -53.22
CA GLU A 141 -1.16 -9.14 -52.73
C GLU A 141 -0.58 -9.89 -51.52
N ARG A 142 -1.43 -10.20 -50.54
CA ARG A 142 -1.01 -10.94 -49.35
C ARG A 142 -0.57 -12.35 -49.75
N ASN A 143 0.67 -12.70 -49.45
CA ASN A 143 1.23 -14.01 -49.73
C ASN A 143 2.22 -14.44 -48.64
N GLU A 144 1.78 -15.36 -47.79
CA GLU A 144 2.56 -15.83 -46.64
C GLU A 144 3.75 -16.71 -47.06
N ALA A 145 3.58 -17.55 -48.08
CA ALA A 145 4.66 -18.40 -48.58
C ALA A 145 5.78 -17.56 -49.21
N GLU A 146 5.42 -16.54 -50.00
CA GLU A 146 6.40 -15.58 -50.54
C GLU A 146 7.09 -14.79 -49.41
N ALA A 147 6.33 -14.35 -48.40
CA ALA A 147 6.88 -13.66 -47.25
C ALA A 147 7.96 -14.49 -46.53
N VAL A 148 7.66 -15.75 -46.23
CA VAL A 148 8.60 -16.66 -45.57
C VAL A 148 9.81 -16.95 -46.45
N ALA A 149 9.65 -17.11 -47.76
CA ALA A 149 10.77 -17.28 -48.67
C ALA A 149 11.73 -16.07 -48.65
N TRP A 150 11.20 -14.85 -48.58
CA TRP A 150 12.02 -13.65 -48.43
C TRP A 150 12.67 -13.54 -47.04
N PHE A 151 11.94 -13.86 -45.97
CA PHE A 151 12.53 -13.91 -44.62
C PHE A 151 13.66 -14.94 -44.52
N ALA A 152 13.52 -16.12 -45.14
CA ALA A 152 14.57 -17.15 -45.17
C ALA A 152 15.84 -16.65 -45.87
N LYS A 153 15.71 -15.97 -47.01
CA LYS A 153 16.85 -15.37 -47.72
C LYS A 153 17.56 -14.30 -46.88
N ALA A 154 16.80 -13.44 -46.19
CA ALA A 154 17.38 -12.42 -45.32
C ALA A 154 18.00 -13.02 -44.06
N ALA A 155 17.36 -14.02 -43.47
CA ALA A 155 17.82 -14.71 -42.26
C ALA A 155 19.12 -15.50 -42.49
N ALA A 156 19.28 -16.07 -43.70
CA ALA A 156 20.53 -16.71 -44.14
C ALA A 156 21.71 -15.72 -44.24
N GLN A 157 21.42 -14.42 -44.38
CA GLN A 157 22.39 -13.32 -44.34
C GLN A 157 22.51 -12.69 -42.94
N GLU A 158 22.16 -13.45 -41.90
CA GLU A 158 22.20 -13.05 -40.50
C GLU A 158 21.30 -11.86 -40.12
N HIS A 159 20.30 -11.48 -40.92
CA HIS A 159 19.42 -10.36 -40.60
C HIS A 159 18.53 -10.63 -39.36
N PRO A 160 18.71 -9.94 -38.21
CA PRO A 160 18.08 -10.32 -36.93
C PRO A 160 16.55 -10.30 -36.96
N ALA A 161 15.96 -9.24 -37.55
CA ALA A 161 14.50 -9.13 -37.64
C ALA A 161 13.91 -10.17 -38.59
N ALA A 162 14.65 -10.62 -39.61
CA ALA A 162 14.18 -11.66 -40.52
C ALA A 162 14.26 -13.05 -39.87
N GLN A 163 15.31 -13.32 -39.10
CA GLN A 163 15.40 -14.53 -38.28
C GLN A 163 14.24 -14.62 -37.29
N TYR A 164 13.87 -13.52 -36.64
CA TYR A 164 12.72 -13.48 -35.75
C TYR A 164 11.39 -13.73 -36.48
N GLN A 165 11.14 -13.09 -37.62
CA GLN A 165 9.92 -13.32 -38.41
C GLN A 165 9.85 -14.75 -38.95
N LEU A 166 10.99 -15.33 -39.37
CA LEU A 166 11.06 -16.72 -39.79
C LEU A 166 10.78 -17.68 -38.62
N ALA A 167 11.27 -17.36 -37.42
CA ALA A 167 10.97 -18.13 -36.22
C ALA A 167 9.46 -18.12 -35.90
N LEU A 168 8.81 -16.96 -35.98
CA LEU A 168 7.35 -16.84 -35.82
C LEU A 168 6.59 -17.66 -36.87
N ALA A 169 7.02 -17.60 -38.14
CA ALA A 169 6.40 -18.35 -39.21
C ALA A 169 6.40 -19.87 -38.94
N TYR A 170 7.52 -20.42 -38.46
CA TYR A 170 7.59 -21.82 -38.04
C TYR A 170 6.80 -22.10 -36.74
N ALA A 171 6.76 -21.17 -35.79
CA ALA A 171 6.06 -21.37 -34.52
C ALA A 171 4.53 -21.43 -34.70
N GLU A 172 4.01 -20.59 -35.58
CA GLU A 172 2.57 -20.39 -35.83
C GLU A 172 2.06 -21.17 -37.05
N GLY A 173 2.96 -21.62 -37.94
CA GLY A 173 2.60 -22.29 -39.19
C GLY A 173 2.13 -21.34 -40.29
N VAL A 174 2.67 -20.12 -40.32
CA VAL A 174 2.31 -19.07 -41.30
C VAL A 174 3.19 -19.23 -42.54
N GLY A 175 2.61 -19.52 -43.70
CA GLY A 175 3.34 -19.72 -44.96
C GLY A 175 4.25 -20.96 -45.03
N VAL A 176 4.45 -21.68 -43.92
CA VAL A 176 5.21 -22.94 -43.79
C VAL A 176 4.54 -23.86 -42.78
N ALA A 177 4.86 -25.15 -42.81
CA ALA A 177 4.39 -26.09 -41.80
C ALA A 177 4.94 -25.73 -40.40
N ARG A 178 4.10 -25.89 -39.37
CA ARG A 178 4.49 -25.63 -37.99
C ARG A 178 5.64 -26.56 -37.56
N ASP A 179 6.73 -25.98 -37.09
CA ASP A 179 7.91 -26.69 -36.62
C ASP A 179 8.53 -25.94 -35.43
N ALA A 180 8.27 -26.45 -34.23
CA ALA A 180 8.75 -25.84 -33.00
C ALA A 180 10.30 -25.87 -32.89
N ALA A 181 10.95 -26.90 -33.44
CA ALA A 181 12.40 -27.04 -33.36
C ALA A 181 13.10 -26.02 -34.27
N GLN A 182 12.60 -25.85 -35.50
CA GLN A 182 13.06 -24.79 -36.40
C GLN A 182 12.81 -23.40 -35.78
N ALA A 183 11.62 -23.17 -35.21
CA ALA A 183 11.31 -21.92 -34.55
C ALA A 183 12.30 -21.60 -33.42
N ALA A 184 12.57 -22.55 -32.51
CA ALA A 184 13.52 -22.37 -31.42
C ALA A 184 14.94 -22.08 -31.91
N GLN A 185 15.41 -22.74 -32.97
CA GLN A 185 16.72 -22.48 -33.56
C GLN A 185 16.82 -21.07 -34.15
N TRP A 186 15.79 -20.60 -34.84
CA TRP A 186 15.77 -19.24 -35.41
C TRP A 186 15.61 -18.17 -34.33
N PHE A 187 14.81 -18.41 -33.28
CA PHE A 187 14.77 -17.54 -32.10
C PHE A 187 16.14 -17.44 -31.44
N LEU A 188 16.86 -18.55 -31.27
CA LEU A 188 18.22 -18.57 -30.72
C LEU A 188 19.19 -17.69 -31.53
N ARG A 189 19.16 -17.78 -32.86
CA ARG A 189 19.99 -16.96 -33.74
C ARG A 189 19.66 -15.48 -33.60
N ALA A 190 18.37 -15.12 -33.62
CA ALA A 190 17.94 -13.73 -33.45
C ALA A 190 18.25 -13.17 -32.05
N ALA A 191 18.04 -13.96 -30.99
CA ALA A 191 18.28 -13.59 -29.60
C ALA A 191 19.76 -13.32 -29.31
N ARG A 192 20.67 -14.12 -29.90
CA ARG A 192 22.13 -13.90 -29.81
C ARG A 192 22.57 -12.57 -30.43
N GLN A 193 21.81 -12.06 -31.38
CA GLN A 193 22.04 -10.75 -32.00
C GLN A 193 21.36 -9.60 -31.25
N GLY A 194 20.75 -9.87 -30.09
CA GLY A 194 20.09 -8.85 -29.28
C GLY A 194 18.69 -8.47 -29.76
N GLN A 195 18.02 -9.31 -30.56
CA GLN A 195 16.62 -9.09 -30.88
C GLN A 195 15.75 -9.31 -29.64
N LEU A 196 15.13 -8.25 -29.11
CA LEU A 196 14.48 -8.22 -27.80
C LEU A 196 13.36 -9.27 -27.67
N GLU A 197 12.41 -9.25 -28.61
CA GLU A 197 11.31 -10.23 -28.65
C GLU A 197 11.80 -11.67 -28.77
N ALA A 198 12.87 -11.90 -29.52
CA ALA A 198 13.44 -13.24 -29.67
C ALA A 198 14.05 -13.75 -28.37
N GLN A 199 14.64 -12.86 -27.54
CA GLN A 199 15.16 -13.21 -26.22
C GLN A 199 14.03 -13.69 -25.30
N TYR A 200 12.91 -12.96 -25.24
CA TYR A 200 11.74 -13.38 -24.47
C TYR A 200 11.14 -14.71 -24.98
N ARG A 201 10.89 -14.82 -26.30
CA ARG A 201 10.31 -16.02 -26.92
C ARG A 201 11.19 -17.26 -26.71
N LEU A 202 12.51 -17.09 -26.78
CA LEU A 202 13.46 -18.17 -26.50
C LEU A 202 13.45 -18.57 -25.02
N GLY A 203 13.35 -17.61 -24.10
CA GLY A 203 13.15 -17.89 -22.68
C GLY A 203 11.91 -18.73 -22.44
N MET A 204 10.79 -18.40 -23.10
CA MET A 204 9.55 -19.18 -23.06
C MET A 204 9.73 -20.60 -23.65
N ALA A 205 10.45 -20.73 -24.76
CA ALA A 205 10.73 -22.02 -25.38
C ALA A 205 11.52 -22.95 -24.43
N TYR A 206 12.54 -22.44 -23.76
CA TYR A 206 13.28 -23.18 -22.73
C TYR A 206 12.44 -23.47 -21.49
N ALA A 207 11.64 -22.52 -21.00
CA ALA A 207 10.81 -22.72 -19.81
C ALA A 207 9.72 -23.79 -20.03
N GLY A 208 9.18 -23.87 -21.24
CA GLY A 208 8.12 -24.81 -21.64
C GLY A 208 8.61 -26.10 -22.30
N GLY A 209 9.89 -26.18 -22.71
CA GLY A 209 10.41 -27.30 -23.47
C GLY A 209 9.83 -27.42 -24.89
N VAL A 210 9.50 -26.28 -25.53
CA VAL A 210 8.83 -26.24 -26.84
C VAL A 210 9.86 -26.13 -27.95
N GLY A 211 10.08 -27.22 -28.69
CA GLY A 211 11.06 -27.26 -29.79
C GLY A 211 12.53 -27.32 -29.34
N ILE A 212 12.77 -27.14 -28.05
CA ILE A 212 14.07 -27.27 -27.39
C ILE A 212 13.86 -27.95 -26.04
N PRO A 213 14.79 -28.77 -25.51
CA PRO A 213 14.64 -29.37 -24.19
C PRO A 213 14.43 -28.30 -23.12
N ARG A 214 13.58 -28.61 -22.13
CA ARG A 214 13.32 -27.70 -21.02
C ARG A 214 14.60 -27.42 -20.24
N ASP A 215 14.91 -26.16 -20.05
CA ASP A 215 16.06 -25.69 -19.28
C ASP A 215 15.70 -24.39 -18.57
N ASP A 216 15.39 -24.48 -17.27
CA ASP A 216 14.96 -23.32 -16.49
C ASP A 216 16.11 -22.30 -16.29
N PHE A 217 17.37 -22.74 -16.31
CA PHE A 217 18.54 -21.85 -16.18
C PHE A 217 18.73 -21.00 -17.44
N GLU A 218 18.71 -21.62 -18.63
CA GLU A 218 18.77 -20.86 -19.88
C GLU A 218 17.52 -19.99 -20.05
N ALA A 219 16.34 -20.45 -19.62
CA ALA A 219 15.13 -19.62 -19.62
C ALA A 219 15.33 -18.33 -18.81
N ALA A 220 15.76 -18.43 -17.55
CA ALA A 220 15.96 -17.27 -16.68
C ALA A 220 17.04 -16.32 -17.22
N LYS A 221 18.09 -16.85 -17.87
CA LYS A 221 19.13 -16.05 -18.53
C LYS A 221 18.58 -15.23 -19.69
N TRP A 222 17.74 -15.82 -20.55
CA TRP A 222 17.13 -15.10 -21.67
C TRP A 222 16.03 -14.13 -21.23
N PHE A 223 15.24 -14.49 -20.22
CA PHE A 223 14.31 -13.54 -19.58
C PHE A 223 15.05 -12.34 -19.01
N ARG A 224 16.17 -12.54 -18.29
CA ARG A 224 17.01 -11.43 -17.78
C ARG A 224 17.51 -10.51 -18.90
N ALA A 225 18.02 -11.08 -19.99
CA ALA A 225 18.50 -10.29 -21.12
C ALA A 225 17.42 -9.38 -21.73
N ALA A 226 16.17 -9.84 -21.77
CA ALA A 226 15.04 -9.04 -22.24
C ALA A 226 14.49 -8.07 -21.17
N ALA A 227 14.42 -8.52 -19.91
CA ALA A 227 13.89 -7.77 -18.77
C ALA A 227 14.72 -6.53 -18.44
N GLU A 228 16.05 -6.64 -18.49
CA GLU A 228 17.00 -5.53 -18.30
C GLU A 228 16.84 -4.42 -19.35
N ARG A 229 16.21 -4.74 -20.49
CA ARG A 229 15.91 -3.82 -21.58
C ARG A 229 14.47 -3.32 -21.60
N GLY A 230 13.71 -3.60 -20.54
CA GLY A 230 12.36 -3.07 -20.34
C GLY A 230 11.22 -3.95 -20.86
N HIS A 231 11.45 -5.19 -21.30
CA HIS A 231 10.37 -6.04 -21.78
C HIS A 231 9.48 -6.52 -20.61
N ALA A 232 8.24 -6.04 -20.52
CA ALA A 232 7.35 -6.24 -19.37
C ALA A 232 7.04 -7.71 -19.08
N GLU A 233 6.72 -8.51 -20.09
CA GLU A 233 6.46 -9.95 -19.97
C GLU A 233 7.70 -10.70 -19.49
N ALA A 234 8.88 -10.36 -20.01
CA ALA A 234 10.14 -10.95 -19.54
C ALA A 234 10.46 -10.56 -18.09
N GLN A 235 10.15 -9.33 -17.68
CA GLN A 235 10.28 -8.90 -16.29
C GLN A 235 9.33 -9.70 -15.37
N TYR A 236 8.08 -9.89 -15.79
CA TYR A 236 7.13 -10.73 -15.04
C TYR A 236 7.63 -12.18 -14.91
N GLU A 237 8.05 -12.81 -16.01
CA GLU A 237 8.54 -14.19 -16.00
C GLU A 237 9.84 -14.34 -15.20
N LEU A 238 10.73 -13.35 -15.25
CA LEU A 238 11.93 -13.33 -14.40
C LEU A 238 11.56 -13.18 -12.91
N GLY A 239 10.55 -12.35 -12.61
CA GLY A 239 10.00 -12.24 -11.25
C GLY A 239 9.48 -13.58 -10.74
N ARG A 240 8.71 -14.31 -11.56
CA ARG A 240 8.25 -15.68 -11.25
C ARG A 240 9.41 -16.64 -11.03
N ALA A 241 10.42 -16.60 -11.90
CA ALA A 241 11.61 -17.44 -11.77
C ALA A 241 12.31 -17.25 -10.42
N TYR A 242 12.45 -16.00 -9.95
CA TYR A 242 12.97 -15.70 -8.61
C TYR A 242 12.03 -16.14 -7.48
N GLY A 243 10.72 -15.96 -7.60
CA GLY A 243 9.76 -16.36 -6.56
C GLY A 243 9.65 -17.88 -6.39
N GLU A 244 9.81 -18.64 -7.49
CA GLU A 244 9.72 -20.10 -7.52
C GLU A 244 11.09 -20.79 -7.39
N GLY A 245 12.20 -20.05 -7.52
CA GLY A 245 13.54 -20.63 -7.55
C GLY A 245 13.85 -21.43 -8.83
N ARG A 246 13.19 -21.09 -9.96
CA ARG A 246 13.36 -21.79 -11.25
C ARG A 246 14.51 -21.19 -12.05
N GLY A 247 15.61 -21.95 -12.18
CA GLY A 247 16.79 -21.51 -12.93
C GLY A 247 17.61 -20.40 -12.25
N VAL A 248 17.13 -19.87 -11.14
CA VAL A 248 17.81 -18.90 -10.26
C VAL A 248 17.53 -19.25 -8.79
N PRO A 249 18.40 -18.89 -7.84
CA PRO A 249 18.11 -19.05 -6.41
C PRO A 249 16.84 -18.28 -6.04
N GLN A 250 15.98 -18.91 -5.23
CA GLN A 250 14.73 -18.30 -4.78
C GLN A 250 14.99 -16.99 -4.03
N ASN A 251 14.31 -15.92 -4.41
CA ASN A 251 14.43 -14.60 -3.80
C ASN A 251 13.16 -13.77 -4.03
N ASP A 252 12.29 -13.73 -3.03
CA ASP A 252 11.02 -12.99 -3.12
C ASP A 252 11.23 -11.47 -3.29
N ALA A 253 12.33 -10.90 -2.79
CA ALA A 253 12.61 -9.46 -2.91
C ALA A 253 12.98 -9.08 -4.36
N GLU A 254 13.80 -9.88 -5.04
CA GLU A 254 14.04 -9.70 -6.48
C GLU A 254 12.78 -10.02 -7.30
N ALA A 255 11.99 -11.03 -6.91
CA ALA A 255 10.72 -11.31 -7.54
C ALA A 255 9.79 -10.08 -7.53
N ALA A 256 9.59 -9.49 -6.35
CA ALA A 256 8.75 -8.30 -6.17
C ALA A 256 9.30 -7.08 -6.95
N LYS A 257 10.62 -6.91 -7.04
CA LYS A 257 11.24 -5.84 -7.83
C LYS A 257 10.94 -5.97 -9.32
N TRP A 258 11.11 -7.16 -9.90
CA TRP A 258 10.80 -7.39 -11.31
C TRP A 258 9.30 -7.34 -11.60
N HIS A 259 8.47 -7.89 -10.71
CA HIS A 259 7.02 -7.75 -10.81
C HIS A 259 6.58 -6.29 -10.76
N ARG A 260 7.16 -5.46 -9.87
CA ARG A 260 6.86 -4.03 -9.83
C ARG A 260 7.15 -3.34 -11.16
N GLN A 261 8.32 -3.58 -11.76
CA GLN A 261 8.68 -2.98 -13.04
C GLN A 261 7.73 -3.37 -14.18
N ALA A 262 7.29 -4.64 -14.21
CA ALA A 262 6.27 -5.09 -15.17
C ALA A 262 4.90 -4.48 -14.87
N ALA A 263 4.52 -4.40 -13.60
CA ALA A 263 3.23 -3.88 -13.15
C ALA A 263 3.06 -2.38 -13.44
N GLU A 264 4.14 -1.60 -13.26
CA GLU A 264 4.22 -0.17 -13.60
C GLU A 264 4.08 0.09 -15.10
N GLN A 265 4.36 -0.91 -15.94
CA GLN A 265 4.12 -0.89 -17.40
C GLN A 265 2.72 -1.37 -17.81
N GLY A 266 1.85 -1.69 -16.84
CA GLY A 266 0.49 -2.15 -17.12
C GLY A 266 0.32 -3.66 -17.26
N HIS A 267 1.34 -4.47 -16.96
CA HIS A 267 1.23 -5.92 -17.06
C HIS A 267 0.29 -6.49 -15.98
N LEU A 268 -0.87 -6.97 -16.39
CA LEU A 268 -1.99 -7.33 -15.48
C LEU A 268 -1.61 -8.41 -14.45
N GLU A 269 -0.96 -9.48 -14.90
CA GLU A 269 -0.53 -10.57 -14.00
C GLU A 269 0.54 -10.09 -13.01
N ALA A 270 1.34 -9.08 -13.40
CA ALA A 270 2.35 -8.51 -12.50
C ALA A 270 1.71 -7.60 -11.46
N GLN A 271 0.67 -6.83 -11.84
CA GLN A 271 -0.14 -6.06 -10.91
C GLN A 271 -0.83 -6.96 -9.89
N HIS A 272 -1.42 -8.09 -10.33
CA HIS A 272 -1.99 -9.09 -9.42
C HIS A 272 -0.92 -9.70 -8.50
N ALA A 273 0.24 -10.06 -9.05
CA ALA A 273 1.37 -10.58 -8.27
C ALA A 273 1.87 -9.58 -7.23
N MET A 274 1.88 -8.27 -7.55
CA MET A 274 2.21 -7.22 -6.58
C MET A 274 1.15 -7.11 -5.47
N GLY A 275 -0.13 -7.19 -5.81
CA GLY A 275 -1.20 -7.27 -4.82
C GLY A 275 -1.00 -8.46 -3.86
N PHE A 276 -0.64 -9.63 -4.40
CA PHE A 276 -0.33 -10.82 -3.61
C PHE A 276 0.91 -10.65 -2.74
N ALA A 277 1.97 -10.05 -3.28
CA ALA A 277 3.20 -9.78 -2.56
C ALA A 277 2.95 -8.90 -1.33
N TYR A 278 2.17 -7.83 -1.48
CA TYR A 278 1.80 -6.94 -0.37
C TYR A 278 0.85 -7.59 0.64
N ALA A 279 -0.15 -8.37 0.18
CA ALA A 279 -1.09 -9.03 1.07
C ALA A 279 -0.39 -10.05 1.99
N ASN A 280 0.65 -10.73 1.48
CA ASN A 280 1.35 -11.81 2.18
C ASN A 280 2.72 -11.40 2.74
N GLY A 281 3.21 -10.21 2.42
CA GLY A 281 4.57 -9.78 2.78
C GLY A 281 5.67 -10.54 2.05
N LYS A 282 5.43 -11.04 0.84
CA LYS A 282 6.45 -11.75 0.04
C LYS A 282 7.36 -10.76 -0.67
N GLY A 283 8.60 -10.63 -0.21
CA GLY A 283 9.58 -9.72 -0.81
C GLY A 283 9.33 -8.23 -0.58
N VAL A 284 8.21 -7.87 0.05
CA VAL A 284 7.82 -6.52 0.45
C VAL A 284 7.23 -6.54 1.85
N ARG A 285 7.21 -5.39 2.54
CA ARG A 285 6.49 -5.27 3.81
C ARG A 285 5.01 -5.51 3.56
N LYS A 286 4.38 -6.33 4.41
CA LYS A 286 2.94 -6.58 4.37
C LYS A 286 2.17 -5.26 4.51
N ASP A 287 1.29 -5.00 3.54
CA ASP A 287 0.52 -3.75 3.44
C ASP A 287 -0.80 -4.04 2.72
N MET A 288 -1.91 -4.02 3.46
CA MET A 288 -3.22 -4.34 2.89
C MET A 288 -3.75 -3.23 1.97
N ASP A 289 -3.33 -1.98 2.21
CA ASP A 289 -3.78 -0.83 1.43
C ASP A 289 -3.10 -0.87 0.05
N ALA A 290 -1.79 -1.12 0.03
CA ALA A 290 -1.04 -1.34 -1.20
C ALA A 290 -1.53 -2.58 -1.95
N ALA A 291 -1.83 -3.68 -1.24
CA ALA A 291 -2.38 -4.88 -1.86
C ALA A 291 -3.71 -4.60 -2.57
N ALA A 292 -4.63 -3.93 -1.88
CA ALA A 292 -5.93 -3.55 -2.41
C ALA A 292 -5.82 -2.61 -3.61
N TRP A 293 -4.88 -1.67 -3.58
CA TRP A 293 -4.61 -0.77 -4.69
C TRP A 293 -4.19 -1.54 -5.95
N TRP A 294 -3.19 -2.43 -5.84
CA TRP A 294 -2.74 -3.23 -6.98
C TRP A 294 -3.81 -4.17 -7.52
N TYR A 295 -4.59 -4.81 -6.64
CA TYR A 295 -5.71 -5.65 -7.07
C TYR A 295 -6.80 -4.84 -7.77
N ARG A 296 -7.14 -3.65 -7.27
CA ARG A 296 -8.08 -2.75 -7.94
C ARG A 296 -7.57 -2.37 -9.31
N THR A 297 -6.32 -1.91 -9.43
CA THR A 297 -5.74 -1.50 -10.71
C THR A 297 -5.76 -2.64 -11.72
N ALA A 298 -5.41 -3.86 -11.32
CA ALA A 298 -5.49 -5.03 -12.19
C ALA A 298 -6.94 -5.35 -12.59
N ALA A 299 -7.88 -5.30 -11.63
CA ALA A 299 -9.29 -5.60 -11.87
C ALA A 299 -9.97 -4.58 -12.80
N GLU A 300 -9.68 -3.29 -12.65
CA GLU A 300 -10.17 -2.22 -13.53
C GLU A 300 -9.71 -2.40 -14.98
N ASN A 301 -8.55 -3.03 -15.18
CA ASN A 301 -8.01 -3.37 -16.49
C ASN A 301 -8.37 -4.81 -16.94
N GLY A 302 -9.35 -5.45 -16.31
CA GLY A 302 -9.94 -6.72 -16.77
C GLY A 302 -9.34 -7.99 -16.16
N HIS A 303 -8.48 -7.90 -15.14
CA HIS A 303 -7.89 -9.09 -14.50
C HIS A 303 -8.86 -9.78 -13.53
N ALA A 304 -9.47 -10.89 -13.98
CA ALA A 304 -10.48 -11.62 -13.20
C ALA A 304 -9.98 -12.12 -11.84
N GLY A 305 -8.74 -12.62 -11.76
CA GLY A 305 -8.16 -13.11 -10.51
C GLY A 305 -7.95 -12.00 -9.46
N ALA A 306 -7.79 -10.76 -9.90
CA ALA A 306 -7.56 -9.63 -9.01
C ALA A 306 -8.86 -9.15 -8.37
N LEU A 307 -9.96 -9.21 -9.10
CA LEU A 307 -11.29 -8.95 -8.53
C LEU A 307 -11.62 -9.96 -7.42
N LEU A 308 -11.29 -11.24 -7.61
CA LEU A 308 -11.47 -12.27 -6.58
C LEU A 308 -10.59 -12.03 -5.35
N SER A 309 -9.32 -11.64 -5.55
CA SER A 309 -8.43 -11.30 -4.44
C SER A 309 -8.93 -10.06 -3.67
N LEU A 310 -9.42 -9.03 -4.38
CA LEU A 310 -10.02 -7.85 -3.75
C LEU A 310 -11.28 -8.19 -2.95
N ARG A 311 -12.15 -9.05 -3.51
CA ARG A 311 -13.32 -9.59 -2.81
C ARG A 311 -12.93 -10.28 -1.51
N THR A 312 -11.90 -11.13 -1.54
CA THR A 312 -11.41 -11.86 -0.37
C THR A 312 -10.91 -10.90 0.72
N LEU A 313 -10.21 -9.82 0.35
CA LEU A 313 -9.77 -8.80 1.30
C LEU A 313 -10.94 -8.07 1.97
N ILE A 314 -12.01 -7.80 1.22
CA ILE A 314 -13.21 -7.13 1.75
C ILE A 314 -13.99 -8.08 2.67
N GLU A 315 -14.24 -9.32 2.25
CA GLU A 315 -15.00 -10.32 3.03
C GLU A 315 -14.30 -10.68 4.34
N SER A 316 -12.97 -10.73 4.35
CA SER A 316 -12.19 -10.99 5.57
C SER A 316 -12.10 -9.79 6.52
N GLY A 317 -12.56 -8.60 6.12
CA GLY A 317 -12.41 -7.37 6.90
C GLY A 317 -10.95 -6.91 7.05
N ALA A 318 -10.02 -7.47 6.28
CA ALA A 318 -8.59 -7.13 6.35
C ALA A 318 -8.27 -5.72 5.84
N LEU A 319 -9.24 -5.09 5.17
CA LEU A 319 -9.14 -3.79 4.52
C LEU A 319 -9.44 -2.66 5.53
N ALA A 320 -8.47 -2.30 6.37
CA ALA A 320 -8.56 -1.15 7.26
C ALA A 320 -7.97 0.11 6.60
N LEU A 321 -8.46 0.44 5.40
CA LEU A 321 -7.92 1.52 4.57
C LEU A 321 -7.91 2.83 5.34
N ARG A 322 -6.73 3.43 5.45
CA ARG A 322 -6.53 4.71 6.16
C ARG A 322 -7.05 5.92 5.37
N ASP A 323 -7.19 5.75 4.06
CA ASP A 323 -7.69 6.75 3.13
C ASP A 323 -9.13 6.40 2.73
N ASP A 324 -10.07 7.18 3.26
CA ASP A 324 -11.50 6.97 3.02
C ASP A 324 -11.88 7.09 1.54
N THR A 325 -11.19 7.93 0.76
CA THR A 325 -11.46 8.10 -0.68
C THR A 325 -11.04 6.86 -1.47
N GLN A 326 -9.87 6.30 -1.14
CA GLN A 326 -9.43 5.04 -1.74
C GLN A 326 -10.35 3.88 -1.35
N ALA A 327 -10.82 3.87 -0.10
CA ALA A 327 -11.78 2.89 0.39
C ALA A 327 -13.10 2.94 -0.36
N ALA A 328 -13.68 4.12 -0.51
CA ALA A 328 -14.92 4.27 -1.25
C ALA A 328 -14.78 3.86 -2.73
N ALA A 329 -13.63 4.13 -3.36
CA ALA A 329 -13.36 3.69 -4.73
C ALA A 329 -13.30 2.15 -4.86
N ILE A 330 -12.61 1.49 -3.92
CA ILE A 330 -12.53 0.02 -3.86
C ILE A 330 -13.91 -0.59 -3.61
N TYR A 331 -14.66 -0.06 -2.63
CA TYR A 331 -16.01 -0.53 -2.35
C TYR A 331 -16.94 -0.31 -3.53
N ARG A 332 -16.82 0.79 -4.28
CA ARG A 332 -17.60 1.03 -5.50
C ARG A 332 -17.36 -0.04 -6.56
N LEU A 333 -16.10 -0.37 -6.84
CA LEU A 333 -15.76 -1.42 -7.81
C LEU A 333 -16.31 -2.78 -7.37
N ALA A 334 -16.10 -3.16 -6.12
CA ALA A 334 -16.57 -4.44 -5.59
C ALA A 334 -18.11 -4.48 -5.46
N ALA A 335 -18.76 -3.38 -5.10
CA ALA A 335 -20.22 -3.28 -5.02
C ALA A 335 -20.88 -3.41 -6.40
N ALA A 336 -20.25 -2.86 -7.45
CA ALA A 336 -20.67 -3.02 -8.84
C ALA A 336 -20.61 -4.49 -9.31
N SER A 337 -19.73 -5.31 -8.72
CA SER A 337 -19.68 -6.76 -8.95
C SER A 337 -20.74 -7.56 -8.16
N GLY A 338 -21.57 -6.88 -7.36
CA GLY A 338 -22.66 -7.49 -6.59
C GLY A 338 -22.31 -7.91 -5.17
N LEU A 339 -21.10 -7.61 -4.66
CA LEU A 339 -20.66 -8.09 -3.35
C LEU A 339 -21.39 -7.39 -2.18
N ALA A 340 -22.22 -8.11 -1.44
CA ALA A 340 -23.02 -7.53 -0.35
C ALA A 340 -22.20 -6.79 0.74
N PRO A 341 -21.07 -7.32 1.26
CA PRO A 341 -20.20 -6.56 2.18
C PRO A 341 -19.67 -5.25 1.61
N ALA A 342 -19.33 -5.22 0.31
CA ALA A 342 -18.87 -3.98 -0.34
C ALA A 342 -20.02 -2.98 -0.52
N GLN A 343 -21.21 -3.45 -0.86
CA GLN A 343 -22.41 -2.62 -0.94
C GLN A 343 -22.76 -2.01 0.42
N TYR A 344 -22.70 -2.79 1.51
CA TYR A 344 -22.88 -2.29 2.88
C TYR A 344 -21.82 -1.23 3.26
N ASN A 345 -20.54 -1.51 3.00
CA ASN A 345 -19.47 -0.56 3.32
C ASN A 345 -19.54 0.73 2.47
N LEU A 346 -19.95 0.63 1.21
CA LEU A 346 -20.20 1.79 0.34
C LEU A 346 -21.41 2.61 0.83
N ALA A 347 -22.48 1.93 1.25
CA ALA A 347 -23.65 2.59 1.84
C ALA A 347 -23.26 3.40 3.08
N ARG A 348 -22.43 2.82 3.96
CA ARG A 348 -21.91 3.51 5.14
C ARG A 348 -21.02 4.71 4.77
N ALA A 349 -20.18 4.57 3.75
CA ALA A 349 -19.37 5.68 3.24
C ALA A 349 -20.24 6.87 2.80
N TYR A 350 -21.33 6.60 2.07
CA TYR A 350 -22.32 7.63 1.69
C TYR A 350 -23.09 8.17 2.90
N ALA A 351 -23.49 7.34 3.86
CA ALA A 351 -24.20 7.78 5.05
C ALA A 351 -23.36 8.67 5.97
N GLU A 352 -22.05 8.44 6.03
CA GLU A 352 -21.13 9.17 6.91
C GLU A 352 -20.36 10.28 6.20
N GLY A 353 -20.43 10.35 4.86
CA GLY A 353 -19.62 11.27 4.05
C GLY A 353 -18.12 10.94 4.08
N LYS A 354 -17.76 9.67 4.30
CA LYS A 354 -16.37 9.22 4.36
C LYS A 354 -15.85 8.87 2.96
N GLY A 355 -14.96 9.70 2.43
CA GLY A 355 -14.34 9.49 1.12
C GLY A 355 -15.25 9.75 -0.08
N VAL A 356 -16.53 10.04 0.17
CA VAL A 356 -17.56 10.47 -0.78
C VAL A 356 -18.40 11.56 -0.12
N SER A 357 -19.05 12.40 -0.92
CA SER A 357 -20.04 13.34 -0.38
C SER A 357 -21.16 12.57 0.33
N GLN A 358 -21.57 13.06 1.49
CA GLN A 358 -22.67 12.45 2.22
C GLN A 358 -23.95 12.48 1.37
N ASP A 359 -24.59 11.32 1.22
CA ASP A 359 -25.81 11.15 0.43
C ASP A 359 -26.64 10.01 1.03
N ASP A 360 -27.70 10.38 1.76
CA ASP A 360 -28.55 9.42 2.45
C ASP A 360 -29.38 8.58 1.47
N ALA A 361 -29.70 9.09 0.29
CA ALA A 361 -30.49 8.36 -0.71
C ALA A 361 -29.64 7.27 -1.38
N GLU A 362 -28.40 7.59 -1.77
CA GLU A 362 -27.46 6.58 -2.25
C GLU A 362 -27.09 5.58 -1.14
N ALA A 363 -26.92 6.02 0.11
CA ALA A 363 -26.73 5.12 1.23
C ALA A 363 -27.88 4.11 1.35
N ALA A 364 -29.13 4.58 1.36
CA ALA A 364 -30.30 3.71 1.45
C ALA A 364 -30.40 2.74 0.27
N ARG A 365 -30.08 3.18 -0.94
CA ARG A 365 -30.04 2.33 -2.14
C ARG A 365 -29.01 1.19 -2.01
N TRP A 366 -27.80 1.49 -1.54
CA TRP A 366 -26.76 0.47 -1.35
C TRP A 366 -27.03 -0.44 -0.16
N TYR A 367 -27.59 0.08 0.94
CA TYR A 367 -28.10 -0.75 2.04
C TYR A 367 -29.18 -1.71 1.54
N HIS A 368 -30.11 -1.25 0.70
CA HIS A 368 -31.13 -2.11 0.09
C HIS A 368 -30.52 -3.21 -0.78
N ALA A 369 -29.53 -2.89 -1.62
CA ALA A 369 -28.85 -3.89 -2.45
C ALA A 369 -28.16 -4.98 -1.60
N ALA A 370 -27.50 -4.59 -0.50
CA ALA A 370 -26.85 -5.54 0.41
C ALA A 370 -27.87 -6.33 1.24
N ALA A 371 -28.95 -5.68 1.67
CA ALA A 371 -29.99 -6.26 2.52
C ALA A 371 -30.80 -7.35 1.79
N GLU A 372 -31.10 -7.15 0.50
CA GLU A 372 -31.74 -8.15 -0.37
C GLU A 372 -30.89 -9.42 -0.52
N GLN A 373 -29.57 -9.31 -0.39
CA GLN A 373 -28.66 -10.45 -0.41
C GLN A 373 -28.48 -11.13 0.95
N GLY A 374 -29.21 -10.69 1.97
CA GLY A 374 -29.17 -11.31 3.30
C GLY A 374 -28.20 -10.67 4.28
N HIS A 375 -27.50 -9.58 3.95
CA HIS A 375 -26.54 -8.97 4.88
C HIS A 375 -27.23 -8.38 6.11
N ALA A 376 -27.01 -8.97 7.29
CA ALA A 376 -27.77 -8.68 8.51
C ALA A 376 -27.65 -7.21 8.96
N GLU A 377 -26.46 -6.64 8.94
CA GLU A 377 -26.19 -5.24 9.31
C GLU A 377 -26.83 -4.26 8.32
N ALA A 378 -26.78 -4.57 7.01
CA ALA A 378 -27.46 -3.75 6.00
C ALA A 378 -28.98 -3.79 6.16
N GLN A 379 -29.55 -4.94 6.51
CA GLN A 379 -30.99 -5.06 6.83
C GLN A 379 -31.36 -4.22 8.05
N TYR A 380 -30.52 -4.21 9.10
CA TYR A 380 -30.73 -3.34 10.25
C TYR A 380 -30.68 -1.85 9.88
N GLU A 381 -29.64 -1.44 9.16
CA GLU A 381 -29.47 -0.03 8.75
C GLU A 381 -30.57 0.44 7.81
N LEU A 382 -31.06 -0.44 6.92
CA LEU A 382 -32.22 -0.14 6.09
C LEU A 382 -33.50 -0.02 6.92
N GLY A 383 -33.69 -0.87 7.94
CA GLY A 383 -34.79 -0.73 8.89
C GLY A 383 -34.75 0.62 9.63
N ARG A 384 -33.55 1.07 10.02
CA ARG A 384 -33.34 2.40 10.61
C ARG A 384 -33.62 3.53 9.64
N ALA A 385 -33.20 3.39 8.38
CA ALA A 385 -33.46 4.37 7.34
C ALA A 385 -34.98 4.58 7.16
N TYR A 386 -35.77 3.50 7.13
CA TYR A 386 -37.24 3.58 7.09
C TYR A 386 -37.86 4.10 8.39
N THR A 387 -37.29 3.79 9.56
CA THR A 387 -37.80 4.32 10.84
C THR A 387 -37.62 5.84 10.92
N LEU A 388 -36.46 6.34 10.49
CA LEU A 388 -36.08 7.75 10.61
C LEU A 388 -36.47 8.59 9.38
N GLY A 389 -36.87 7.96 8.27
CA GLY A 389 -37.08 8.64 7.00
C GLY A 389 -35.78 9.18 6.38
N ARG A 390 -34.66 8.49 6.59
CA ARG A 390 -33.32 8.92 6.15
C ARG A 390 -33.00 8.32 4.78
N GLY A 391 -33.01 9.14 3.73
CA GLY A 391 -32.77 8.68 2.35
C GLY A 391 -33.93 7.92 1.69
N VAL A 392 -34.95 7.55 2.48
CA VAL A 392 -36.21 6.95 2.05
C VAL A 392 -37.36 7.58 2.83
N ALA A 393 -38.57 7.54 2.30
CA ALA A 393 -39.75 7.98 3.05
C ALA A 393 -39.95 7.09 4.28
N ALA A 394 -40.27 7.71 5.42
CA ALA A 394 -40.48 6.98 6.66
C ALA A 394 -41.62 5.95 6.51
N ASN A 395 -41.37 4.71 6.92
CA ASN A 395 -42.33 3.62 6.82
C ASN A 395 -42.07 2.56 7.89
N ALA A 396 -42.89 2.56 8.94
CA ALA A 396 -42.75 1.63 10.06
C ALA A 396 -42.94 0.17 9.67
N ALA A 397 -43.79 -0.14 8.67
CA ALA A 397 -44.04 -1.51 8.24
C ALA A 397 -42.84 -2.10 7.49
N GLU A 398 -42.23 -1.33 6.58
CA GLU A 398 -40.98 -1.75 5.94
C GLU A 398 -39.82 -1.82 6.96
N ALA A 399 -39.75 -0.88 7.90
CA ALA A 399 -38.76 -0.93 8.98
C ALA A 399 -38.85 -2.25 9.77
N ALA A 400 -40.05 -2.62 10.25
CA ALA A 400 -40.26 -3.84 11.01
C ALA A 400 -39.93 -5.10 10.21
N LYS A 401 -40.28 -5.15 8.92
CA LYS A 401 -39.93 -6.25 8.01
C LYS A 401 -38.42 -6.42 7.85
N TRP A 402 -37.67 -5.34 7.73
CA TRP A 402 -36.21 -5.41 7.63
C TRP A 402 -35.54 -5.75 8.97
N TYR A 403 -36.05 -5.21 10.08
CA TYR A 403 -35.64 -5.62 11.41
C TYR A 403 -35.90 -7.10 11.67
N GLU A 404 -37.03 -7.65 11.21
CA GLU A 404 -37.33 -9.07 11.34
C GLU A 404 -36.33 -9.96 10.61
N LYS A 405 -36.02 -9.63 9.35
CA LYS A 405 -34.99 -10.36 8.58
C LYS A 405 -33.63 -10.33 9.28
N SER A 406 -33.21 -9.17 9.80
CA SER A 406 -31.92 -9.03 10.51
C SER A 406 -31.93 -9.73 11.87
N ALA A 407 -33.01 -9.58 12.64
CA ALA A 407 -33.19 -10.19 13.96
C ALA A 407 -33.22 -11.72 13.91
N ALA A 408 -33.80 -12.29 12.84
CA ALA A 408 -33.81 -13.73 12.58
C ALA A 408 -32.40 -14.31 12.40
N GLN A 409 -31.43 -13.49 11.97
CA GLN A 409 -30.02 -13.85 11.84
C GLN A 409 -29.22 -13.63 13.13
N GLY A 410 -29.88 -13.18 14.21
CA GLY A 410 -29.24 -12.99 15.51
C GLY A 410 -28.84 -11.55 15.83
N HIS A 411 -29.02 -10.58 14.93
CA HIS A 411 -28.55 -9.21 15.11
C HIS A 411 -29.20 -8.52 16.35
N PRO A 412 -28.44 -8.21 17.42
CA PRO A 412 -29.00 -7.83 18.72
C PRO A 412 -29.86 -6.55 18.68
N GLU A 413 -29.41 -5.52 17.97
CA GLU A 413 -30.10 -4.24 17.88
C GLU A 413 -31.40 -4.37 17.08
N SER A 414 -31.44 -5.29 16.11
CA SER A 414 -32.67 -5.58 15.37
C SER A 414 -33.67 -6.37 16.19
N GLN A 415 -33.21 -7.29 17.04
CA GLN A 415 -34.09 -7.99 17.99
C GLN A 415 -34.74 -7.01 18.96
N LEU A 416 -33.98 -6.03 19.46
CA LEU A 416 -34.51 -4.94 20.29
C LEU A 416 -35.51 -4.07 19.53
N ALA A 417 -35.15 -3.60 18.33
CA ALA A 417 -36.01 -2.73 17.52
C ALA A 417 -37.33 -3.42 17.17
N LEU A 418 -37.28 -4.70 16.82
CA LEU A 418 -38.48 -5.49 16.53
C LEU A 418 -39.32 -5.76 17.79
N ALA A 419 -38.69 -6.01 18.93
CA ALA A 419 -39.42 -6.13 20.19
C ALA A 419 -40.18 -4.84 20.54
N TYR A 420 -39.58 -3.68 20.31
CA TYR A 420 -40.27 -2.38 20.47
C TYR A 420 -41.40 -2.19 19.46
N ALA A 421 -41.21 -2.58 18.20
CA ALA A 421 -42.25 -2.53 17.18
C ALA A 421 -43.49 -3.33 17.61
N TYR A 422 -43.30 -4.56 18.12
CA TYR A 422 -44.39 -5.37 18.67
C TYR A 422 -45.00 -4.80 19.96
N ALA A 423 -44.19 -4.27 20.88
CA ALA A 423 -44.70 -3.71 22.13
C ALA A 423 -45.58 -2.47 21.91
N LYS A 424 -45.28 -1.68 20.87
CA LYS A 424 -46.02 -0.45 20.54
C LYS A 424 -47.06 -0.63 19.44
N GLY A 425 -47.02 -1.73 18.69
CA GLY A 425 -47.82 -1.92 17.48
C GLY A 425 -47.40 -0.99 16.33
N GLU A 426 -46.13 -0.62 16.27
CA GLU A 426 -45.57 0.25 15.22
C GLU A 426 -45.11 -0.60 14.04
N GLY A 427 -45.77 -0.47 12.88
CA GLY A 427 -45.42 -1.22 11.66
C GLY A 427 -45.82 -2.70 11.65
N VAL A 428 -46.14 -3.27 12.81
CA VAL A 428 -46.69 -4.62 12.99
C VAL A 428 -47.88 -4.57 13.95
N PRO A 429 -48.83 -5.52 13.88
CA PRO A 429 -49.86 -5.65 14.91
C PRO A 429 -49.23 -5.83 16.30
N GLY A 430 -49.65 -5.02 17.26
CA GLY A 430 -49.10 -5.04 18.61
C GLY A 430 -49.26 -6.40 19.29
N SER A 431 -48.20 -6.88 19.94
CA SER A 431 -48.18 -8.16 20.66
C SER A 431 -47.12 -8.15 21.75
N ASP A 432 -47.55 -8.03 23.01
CA ASP A 432 -46.65 -8.12 24.16
C ASP A 432 -45.94 -9.48 24.22
N ALA A 433 -46.58 -10.56 23.76
CA ALA A 433 -46.00 -11.90 23.75
C ALA A 433 -44.82 -12.02 22.76
N GLU A 434 -44.96 -11.46 21.55
CA GLU A 434 -43.86 -11.42 20.58
C GLU A 434 -42.76 -10.44 21.02
N ALA A 435 -43.12 -9.31 21.62
CA ALA A 435 -42.15 -8.39 22.21
C ALA A 435 -41.27 -9.09 23.26
N VAL A 436 -41.88 -9.85 24.18
CA VAL A 436 -41.16 -10.65 25.18
C VAL A 436 -40.28 -11.72 24.54
N ARG A 437 -40.75 -12.39 23.49
CA ARG A 437 -39.95 -13.39 22.77
C ARG A 437 -38.67 -12.80 22.20
N TRP A 438 -38.75 -11.61 21.59
CA TRP A 438 -37.59 -10.93 21.02
C TRP A 438 -36.69 -10.28 22.08
N TRP A 439 -37.26 -9.68 23.13
CA TRP A 439 -36.48 -9.22 24.29
C TRP A 439 -35.73 -10.37 24.95
N ARG A 440 -36.32 -11.56 25.07
CA ARG A 440 -35.61 -12.72 25.63
C ARG A 440 -34.36 -13.08 24.82
N ARG A 441 -34.46 -13.13 23.48
CA ARG A 441 -33.31 -13.40 22.60
C ARG A 441 -32.20 -12.35 22.77
N ALA A 442 -32.56 -11.07 22.77
CA ALA A 442 -31.59 -9.99 22.96
C ALA A 442 -30.98 -10.00 24.39
N ALA A 443 -31.79 -10.34 25.40
CA ALA A 443 -31.38 -10.42 26.79
C ALA A 443 -30.39 -11.56 27.05
N GLU A 444 -30.60 -12.71 26.40
CA GLU A 444 -29.69 -13.86 26.41
C GLU A 444 -28.34 -13.54 25.75
N GLN A 445 -28.31 -12.62 24.78
CA GLN A 445 -27.09 -12.06 24.19
C GLN A 445 -26.44 -10.95 25.04
N GLY A 446 -26.97 -10.68 26.23
CA GLY A 446 -26.39 -9.73 27.19
C GLY A 446 -26.96 -8.32 27.13
N SER A 447 -27.94 -8.01 26.28
CA SER A 447 -28.50 -6.65 26.20
C SER A 447 -29.16 -6.22 27.52
N ALA A 448 -28.58 -5.24 28.21
CA ALA A 448 -29.13 -4.70 29.45
C ALA A 448 -30.54 -4.10 29.29
N VAL A 449 -30.79 -3.44 28.15
CA VAL A 449 -32.12 -2.88 27.82
C VAL A 449 -33.16 -3.99 27.65
N ALA A 450 -32.80 -5.08 26.96
CA ALA A 450 -33.69 -6.21 26.78
C ALA A 450 -33.97 -6.94 28.11
N GLN A 451 -32.94 -7.12 28.94
CA GLN A 451 -33.04 -7.71 30.27
C GLN A 451 -33.95 -6.87 31.18
N TYR A 452 -33.82 -5.54 31.15
CA TYR A 452 -34.73 -4.62 31.85
C TYR A 452 -36.18 -4.79 31.39
N ASN A 453 -36.43 -4.74 30.08
CA ASN A 453 -37.80 -4.86 29.54
C ASN A 453 -38.41 -6.23 29.84
N LEU A 454 -37.61 -7.29 29.82
CA LEU A 454 -38.05 -8.64 30.19
C LEU A 454 -38.39 -8.72 31.69
N GLY A 455 -37.58 -8.10 32.56
CA GLY A 455 -37.90 -7.97 33.98
C GLY A 455 -39.21 -7.21 34.21
N PHE A 456 -39.45 -6.14 33.44
CA PHE A 456 -40.69 -5.38 33.47
C PHE A 456 -41.91 -6.18 33.00
N ALA A 457 -41.75 -6.98 31.94
CA ALA A 457 -42.81 -7.86 31.46
C ALA A 457 -43.23 -8.89 32.51
N TYR A 458 -42.26 -9.54 33.17
CA TYR A 458 -42.53 -10.48 34.26
C TYR A 458 -43.13 -9.80 35.50
N ALA A 459 -42.67 -8.61 35.88
CA ALA A 459 -43.22 -7.89 37.03
C ALA A 459 -44.67 -7.46 36.79
N ASN A 460 -45.08 -7.19 35.56
CA ASN A 460 -46.42 -6.66 35.28
C ASN A 460 -47.35 -7.65 34.59
N GLY A 461 -46.88 -8.88 34.34
CA GLY A 461 -47.66 -9.88 33.60
C GLY A 461 -47.95 -9.50 32.14
N LYS A 462 -47.08 -8.69 31.50
CA LYS A 462 -47.27 -8.25 30.11
C LYS A 462 -46.68 -9.25 29.14
N GLY A 463 -47.51 -9.90 28.33
CA GLY A 463 -47.08 -10.90 27.35
C GLY A 463 -46.58 -12.24 27.93
N VAL A 464 -46.41 -12.31 29.25
CA VAL A 464 -46.07 -13.50 30.04
C VAL A 464 -46.83 -13.49 31.36
N PRO A 465 -47.07 -14.65 31.99
CA PRO A 465 -47.61 -14.68 33.36
C PRO A 465 -46.74 -13.87 34.31
N GLN A 466 -47.38 -13.14 35.23
CA GLN A 466 -46.66 -12.36 36.23
C GLN A 466 -45.81 -13.28 37.11
N ASP A 467 -44.52 -12.97 37.23
CA ASP A 467 -43.55 -13.70 38.05
C ASP A 467 -42.49 -12.73 38.58
N ASP A 468 -42.69 -12.28 39.82
CA ASP A 468 -41.80 -11.32 40.46
C ASP A 468 -40.40 -11.90 40.73
N ARG A 469 -40.26 -13.23 40.85
CA ARG A 469 -38.95 -13.87 41.05
C ARG A 469 -38.13 -13.80 39.76
N GLN A 470 -38.76 -14.11 38.62
CA GLN A 470 -38.13 -13.94 37.31
C GLN A 470 -37.82 -12.47 37.03
N ALA A 471 -38.72 -11.56 37.40
CA ALA A 471 -38.49 -10.12 37.26
C ALA A 471 -37.21 -9.68 37.99
N VAL A 472 -37.01 -10.11 39.25
CA VAL A 472 -35.79 -9.82 39.99
C VAL A 472 -34.55 -10.36 39.29
N VAL A 473 -34.57 -11.61 38.79
CA VAL A 473 -33.41 -12.19 38.09
C VAL A 473 -33.00 -11.35 36.90
N TRP A 474 -33.96 -10.91 36.08
CA TRP A 474 -33.69 -10.11 34.90
C TRP A 474 -33.28 -8.66 35.23
N TYR A 475 -33.95 -8.04 36.20
CA TYR A 475 -33.53 -6.72 36.70
C TYR A 475 -32.13 -6.74 37.31
N GLN A 476 -31.78 -7.79 38.07
CA GLN A 476 -30.45 -7.97 38.64
C GLN A 476 -29.38 -7.98 37.54
N ARG A 477 -29.57 -8.77 36.46
CA ARG A 477 -28.63 -8.82 35.34
C ARG A 477 -28.46 -7.47 34.65
N ALA A 478 -29.54 -6.75 34.40
CA ALA A 478 -29.47 -5.40 33.80
C ALA A 478 -28.85 -4.37 34.76
N ALA A 479 -29.17 -4.45 36.05
CA ALA A 479 -28.67 -3.57 37.10
C ALA A 479 -27.17 -3.73 37.33
N GLU A 480 -26.67 -4.97 37.25
CA GLU A 480 -25.24 -5.31 37.31
C GLU A 480 -24.45 -4.73 36.13
N GLN A 481 -25.10 -4.57 34.97
CA GLN A 481 -24.54 -3.87 33.82
C GLN A 481 -24.67 -2.35 33.91
N GLY A 482 -25.34 -1.84 34.94
CA GLY A 482 -25.49 -0.40 35.18
C GLY A 482 -26.76 0.25 34.69
N HIS A 483 -27.75 -0.51 34.25
CA HIS A 483 -28.97 0.08 33.72
C HIS A 483 -29.77 0.77 34.85
N ALA A 484 -29.86 2.10 34.82
CA ALA A 484 -30.45 2.89 35.90
C ALA A 484 -31.88 2.47 36.25
N ASP A 485 -32.77 2.32 35.26
CA ASP A 485 -34.16 1.91 35.52
C ASP A 485 -34.26 0.50 36.12
N ALA A 486 -33.33 -0.40 35.77
CA ALA A 486 -33.30 -1.75 36.32
C ALA A 486 -32.81 -1.74 37.78
N GLN A 487 -31.82 -0.89 38.09
CA GLN A 487 -31.37 -0.66 39.47
C GLN A 487 -32.48 -0.05 40.32
N SER A 488 -33.22 0.93 39.79
CA SER A 488 -34.38 1.55 40.44
C SER A 488 -35.46 0.51 40.76
N ASN A 489 -35.86 -0.29 39.76
CA ASN A 489 -36.87 -1.32 39.92
C ASN A 489 -36.40 -2.46 40.84
N LEU A 490 -35.15 -2.89 40.75
CA LEU A 490 -34.59 -3.89 41.66
C LEU A 490 -34.56 -3.39 43.10
N GLY A 491 -34.20 -2.11 43.31
CA GLY A 491 -34.26 -1.46 44.61
C GLY A 491 -35.69 -1.45 45.18
N TYR A 492 -36.68 -1.18 44.32
CA TYR A 492 -38.10 -1.28 44.67
C TYR A 492 -38.51 -2.71 45.06
N MET A 493 -38.04 -3.73 44.33
CA MET A 493 -38.33 -5.15 44.66
C MET A 493 -37.79 -5.51 46.05
N TYR A 494 -36.56 -5.12 46.40
CA TYR A 494 -36.00 -5.33 47.73
C TYR A 494 -36.68 -4.50 48.82
N PHE A 495 -37.13 -3.27 48.51
CA PHE A 495 -37.81 -2.41 49.48
C PHE A 495 -39.15 -3.00 49.94
N HIS A 496 -39.91 -3.58 49.01
CA HIS A 496 -41.23 -4.16 49.31
C HIS A 496 -41.23 -5.67 49.53
N GLY A 497 -40.08 -6.34 49.40
CA GLY A 497 -40.00 -7.80 49.51
C GLY A 497 -40.76 -8.52 48.37
N ARG A 498 -40.76 -7.93 47.18
CA ARG A 498 -41.49 -8.43 46.01
C ARG A 498 -40.60 -9.37 45.20
N GLY A 499 -40.93 -10.65 45.16
CA GLY A 499 -40.11 -11.67 44.47
C GLY A 499 -38.79 -12.03 45.18
N VAL A 500 -38.39 -11.27 46.20
CA VAL A 500 -37.23 -11.50 47.08
C VAL A 500 -37.56 -11.15 48.52
N PRO A 501 -36.85 -11.70 49.52
CA PRO A 501 -36.95 -11.20 50.89
C PRO A 501 -36.65 -9.71 50.97
N GLN A 502 -37.37 -8.99 51.84
CA GLN A 502 -37.16 -7.57 52.06
C GLN A 502 -35.73 -7.32 52.59
N ASP A 503 -35.04 -6.36 51.99
CA ASP A 503 -33.66 -6.01 52.35
C ASP A 503 -33.43 -4.51 52.10
N PHE A 504 -33.53 -3.72 53.17
CA PHE A 504 -33.38 -2.26 53.07
C PHE A 504 -31.97 -1.82 52.69
N LEU A 505 -30.92 -2.60 53.02
CA LEU A 505 -29.54 -2.28 52.63
C LEU A 505 -29.36 -2.41 51.12
N ARG A 506 -29.79 -3.54 50.54
CA ARG A 506 -29.74 -3.74 49.09
C ARG A 506 -30.69 -2.80 48.34
N ALA A 507 -31.88 -2.56 48.90
CA ALA A 507 -32.82 -1.59 48.34
C ALA A 507 -32.19 -0.20 48.23
N HIS A 508 -31.64 0.32 49.33
CA HIS A 508 -31.00 1.63 49.36
C HIS A 508 -29.76 1.68 48.47
N MET A 509 -28.93 0.63 48.47
CA MET A 509 -27.77 0.53 47.59
C MET A 509 -28.17 0.71 46.11
N TRP A 510 -29.13 -0.08 45.61
CA TRP A 510 -29.55 -0.03 44.21
C TRP A 510 -30.25 1.27 43.85
N THR A 511 -31.15 1.78 44.70
CA THR A 511 -31.78 3.10 44.47
C THR A 511 -30.77 4.24 44.51
N ASN A 512 -29.73 4.15 45.33
CA ASN A 512 -28.67 5.16 45.40
C ASN A 512 -27.82 5.17 44.11
N LEU A 513 -27.53 4.00 43.54
CA LEU A 513 -26.84 3.88 42.25
C LEU A 513 -27.67 4.47 41.10
N ALA A 514 -28.97 4.15 41.03
CA ALA A 514 -29.86 4.72 40.02
C ALA A 514 -30.05 6.24 40.19
N ALA A 515 -30.23 6.71 41.43
CA ALA A 515 -30.35 8.13 41.75
C ALA A 515 -29.10 8.93 41.34
N SER A 516 -27.90 8.36 41.49
CA SER A 516 -26.65 9.00 41.07
C SER A 516 -26.56 9.20 39.55
N GLN A 517 -27.38 8.50 38.78
CA GLN A 517 -27.49 8.60 37.32
C GLN A 517 -28.68 9.48 36.88
N GLY A 518 -29.40 10.09 37.83
CA GLY A 518 -30.51 11.02 37.54
C GLY A 518 -31.90 10.38 37.51
N ASP A 519 -32.07 9.12 37.92
CA ASP A 519 -33.39 8.48 38.00
C ASP A 519 -34.23 9.11 39.14
N GLU A 520 -35.29 9.84 38.77
CA GLU A 520 -36.16 10.54 39.71
C GLU A 520 -36.98 9.60 40.62
N VAL A 521 -37.36 8.43 40.11
CA VAL A 521 -38.10 7.43 40.88
C VAL A 521 -37.17 6.82 41.94
N ALA A 522 -35.93 6.57 41.58
CA ALA A 522 -34.90 6.09 42.48
C ALA A 522 -34.56 7.12 43.57
N ILE A 523 -34.49 8.42 43.24
CA ILE A 523 -34.30 9.49 44.22
C ILE A 523 -35.41 9.45 45.28
N LYS A 524 -36.68 9.41 44.83
CA LYS A 524 -37.84 9.33 45.74
C LYS A 524 -37.80 8.07 46.61
N ASN A 525 -37.49 6.92 46.02
CA ASN A 525 -37.42 5.65 46.74
C ASN A 525 -36.27 5.62 47.75
N ARG A 526 -35.09 6.15 47.39
CA ARG A 526 -33.93 6.30 48.29
C ARG A 526 -34.27 7.20 49.48
N ASP A 527 -34.90 8.34 49.22
CA ASP A 527 -35.26 9.31 50.26
C ASP A 527 -36.36 8.77 51.19
N ALA A 528 -37.28 7.95 50.66
CA ALA A 528 -38.25 7.21 51.47
C ALA A 528 -37.57 6.16 52.36
N LEU A 529 -36.62 5.39 51.81
CA LEU A 529 -35.79 4.43 52.55
C LEU A 529 -34.99 5.11 53.68
N ALA A 530 -34.45 6.30 53.44
CA ALA A 530 -33.70 7.06 54.44
C ALA A 530 -34.54 7.47 55.68
N ARG A 531 -35.88 7.46 55.58
CA ARG A 531 -36.78 7.73 56.72
C ARG A 531 -37.01 6.53 57.62
N VAL A 532 -36.74 5.32 57.14
CA VAL A 532 -37.00 4.05 57.85
C VAL A 532 -35.71 3.29 58.21
N MET A 533 -34.55 3.78 57.79
CA MET A 533 -33.24 3.21 58.07
C MET A 533 -32.47 4.05 59.08
N THR A 534 -31.57 3.40 59.83
CA THR A 534 -30.61 4.09 60.70
C THR A 534 -29.46 4.71 59.88
N ALA A 535 -28.78 5.71 60.45
CA ALA A 535 -27.61 6.33 59.82
C ALA A 535 -26.50 5.32 59.50
N GLU A 536 -26.30 4.31 60.36
CA GLU A 536 -25.32 3.24 60.15
C GLU A 536 -25.70 2.35 58.95
N GLN A 537 -26.98 1.98 58.84
CA GLN A 537 -27.47 1.20 57.71
C GLN A 537 -27.36 1.99 56.39
N ILE A 538 -27.65 3.29 56.40
CA ILE A 538 -27.49 4.16 55.23
C ILE A 538 -26.02 4.23 54.81
N ALA A 539 -25.11 4.46 55.77
CA ALA A 539 -23.66 4.51 55.50
C ALA A 539 -23.16 3.19 54.90
N ARG A 540 -23.61 2.05 55.44
CA ARG A 540 -23.26 0.72 54.91
C ARG A 540 -23.81 0.49 53.50
N ALA A 541 -25.05 0.85 53.23
CA ALA A 541 -25.63 0.73 51.89
C ALA A 541 -24.93 1.61 50.85
N GLN A 542 -24.50 2.82 51.23
CA GLN A 542 -23.70 3.71 50.38
C GLN A 542 -22.30 3.16 50.12
N GLU A 543 -21.67 2.54 51.12
CA GLU A 543 -20.39 1.85 50.95
C GLU A 543 -20.53 0.67 49.98
N MET A 544 -21.56 -0.16 50.11
CA MET A 544 -21.84 -1.25 49.17
C MET A 544 -22.02 -0.74 47.73
N ALA A 545 -22.65 0.43 47.55
CA ALA A 545 -22.81 1.08 46.25
C ALA A 545 -21.45 1.54 45.67
N ARG A 546 -20.58 2.14 46.50
CA ARG A 546 -19.21 2.52 46.11
C ARG A 546 -18.38 1.29 45.70
N GLU A 547 -18.37 0.25 46.54
CA GLU A 547 -17.66 -1.00 46.25
C GLU A 547 -18.16 -1.64 44.94
N TRP A 548 -19.46 -1.59 44.66
CA TRP A 548 -19.99 -2.08 43.39
C TRP A 548 -19.55 -1.24 42.20
N GLN A 549 -19.54 0.10 42.31
CA GLN A 549 -19.03 0.99 41.27
C GLN A 549 -17.54 0.72 41.01
N GLU A 550 -16.75 0.57 42.06
CA GLU A 550 -15.32 0.24 41.98
C GLU A 550 -15.07 -1.14 41.35
N ARG A 551 -15.84 -2.16 41.73
CA ARG A 551 -15.76 -3.50 41.08
C ARG A 551 -16.15 -3.44 39.61
N ARG A 552 -17.16 -2.65 39.25
CA ARG A 552 -17.61 -2.51 37.87
C ARG A 552 -16.60 -1.74 37.01
N THR A 553 -15.99 -0.68 37.55
CA THR A 553 -14.93 0.07 36.85
C THR A 553 -13.62 -0.71 36.77
N ALA A 554 -13.35 -1.61 37.73
CA ALA A 554 -12.20 -2.52 37.70
C ALA A 554 -12.40 -3.75 36.80
N GLY A 555 -13.65 -4.20 36.58
CA GLY A 555 -14.00 -5.43 35.86
C GLY A 555 -14.53 -5.27 34.44
N SER A 556 -14.72 -4.04 33.94
CA SER A 556 -15.07 -3.75 32.54
C SER A 556 -14.54 -2.35 32.19
N PRO A 557 -13.94 -2.12 31.01
CA PRO A 557 -13.38 -0.84 30.65
C PRO A 557 -14.52 0.17 30.50
N ALA A 558 -14.76 0.97 31.53
CA ALA A 558 -15.88 1.89 31.56
C ALA A 558 -15.65 3.07 30.60
N ALA A 559 -16.61 3.30 29.71
CA ALA A 559 -16.89 4.62 29.17
C ALA A 559 -17.33 5.56 30.32
N PRO A 560 -16.88 6.82 30.34
CA PRO A 560 -16.99 7.72 31.48
C PRO A 560 -18.39 8.36 31.62
N PRO A 561 -18.75 8.91 32.80
CA PRO A 561 -19.98 9.68 32.97
C PRO A 561 -19.96 10.96 32.10
N ALA A 562 -21.13 11.46 31.71
CA ALA A 562 -21.26 12.71 30.97
C ALA A 562 -20.49 13.84 31.68
N PRO A 563 -19.57 14.55 30.99
CA PRO A 563 -18.67 15.48 31.65
C PRO A 563 -19.39 16.77 32.03
N ALA A 564 -19.18 17.20 33.27
CA ALA A 564 -19.00 18.63 33.50
C ALA A 564 -17.79 19.06 32.67
N ALA A 565 -17.96 20.14 31.91
CA ALA A 565 -17.10 20.58 30.82
C ALA A 565 -15.59 20.28 30.98
N GLY A 566 -15.07 19.49 30.03
CA GLY A 566 -13.69 19.59 29.55
C GLY A 566 -12.63 18.75 30.26
N ALA A 567 -12.48 17.48 29.87
CA ALA A 567 -11.18 16.81 29.84
C ALA A 567 -11.22 15.68 28.78
N ALA A 568 -10.43 15.83 27.70
CA ALA A 568 -10.29 14.87 26.62
C ALA A 568 -9.63 13.55 27.13
N LYS A 569 -9.55 12.49 26.29
CA LYS A 569 -8.71 11.28 26.47
C LYS A 569 -7.60 11.28 25.39
N ALA A 570 -6.34 10.96 25.73
CA ALA A 570 -5.22 11.04 24.79
C ALA A 570 -5.38 9.93 23.74
N ALA A 571 -5.28 10.30 22.46
CA ALA A 571 -5.34 9.42 21.31
C ALA A 571 -4.05 8.61 21.08
N GLY A 572 -2.95 8.98 21.74
CA GLY A 572 -1.68 8.25 21.74
C GLY A 572 -0.71 8.81 22.79
N ALA A 573 0.34 8.05 23.14
CA ALA A 573 1.39 8.51 24.04
C ALA A 573 2.76 8.05 23.56
N GLY A 574 3.81 8.81 23.86
CA GLY A 574 5.18 8.47 23.51
C GLY A 574 6.21 9.14 24.42
N THR A 575 7.49 8.93 24.14
CA THR A 575 8.59 9.45 24.95
C THR A 575 9.17 10.72 24.34
N GLY A 576 9.54 11.69 25.19
CA GLY A 576 10.31 12.87 24.80
C GLY A 576 11.52 13.11 25.69
N ILE A 577 12.44 13.94 25.21
CA ILE A 577 13.68 14.32 25.89
C ILE A 577 13.71 15.83 26.11
N VAL A 578 13.94 16.29 27.33
CA VAL A 578 14.21 17.71 27.61
C VAL A 578 15.59 18.07 27.08
N VAL A 579 15.66 18.97 26.09
CA VAL A 579 16.92 19.33 25.40
C VAL A 579 17.41 20.76 25.66
N SER A 580 16.55 21.64 26.19
CA SER A 580 16.93 23.02 26.54
C SER A 580 16.48 23.44 27.94
N SER A 581 17.17 24.43 28.52
CA SER A 581 16.79 25.06 29.79
C SER A 581 15.48 25.86 29.71
N GLU A 582 15.09 26.25 28.50
CA GLU A 582 13.80 26.87 28.19
C GLU A 582 12.64 25.86 28.12
N GLY A 583 12.93 24.56 28.24
CA GLY A 583 11.94 23.50 28.25
C GLY A 583 11.51 23.04 26.85
N HIS A 584 12.40 23.08 25.86
CA HIS A 584 12.18 22.40 24.58
C HIS A 584 12.29 20.88 24.76
N ILE A 585 11.36 20.16 24.14
CA ILE A 585 11.26 18.70 24.17
C ILE A 585 11.54 18.16 22.76
N LEU A 586 12.51 17.27 22.64
CA LEU A 586 12.70 16.47 21.44
C LEU A 586 11.77 15.25 21.49
N ALA A 587 11.04 15.02 20.39
CA ALA A 587 10.19 13.85 20.20
C ALA A 587 10.45 13.22 18.83
N MET A 588 10.04 11.97 18.63
CA MET A 588 9.94 11.42 17.27
C MET A 588 8.73 12.02 16.57
N SER A 589 8.84 12.34 15.28
CA SER A 589 7.75 13.01 14.55
C SER A 589 6.45 12.21 14.58
N HIS A 590 6.51 10.88 14.50
CA HIS A 590 5.33 10.03 14.53
C HIS A 590 4.58 10.06 15.87
N VAL A 591 5.24 10.44 16.98
CA VAL A 591 4.62 10.56 18.31
C VAL A 591 3.71 11.78 18.39
N VAL A 592 4.02 12.84 17.63
CA VAL A 592 3.34 14.14 17.71
C VAL A 592 2.62 14.55 16.42
N ALA A 593 2.82 13.81 15.32
CA ALA A 593 2.17 14.08 14.04
C ALA A 593 0.66 13.79 14.12
N GLY A 594 -0.15 14.74 13.64
CA GLY A 594 -1.61 14.59 13.58
C GLY A 594 -2.32 14.71 14.93
N CYS A 595 -1.67 15.24 15.97
CA CYS A 595 -2.30 15.55 17.25
C CYS A 595 -3.07 16.88 17.18
N GLY A 596 -4.34 16.89 17.60
CA GLY A 596 -5.14 18.11 17.75
C GLY A 596 -4.70 18.97 18.95
N SER A 597 -4.21 18.34 20.02
CA SER A 597 -3.44 19.00 21.07
C SER A 597 -2.36 18.07 21.66
N LEU A 598 -1.31 18.66 22.23
CA LEU A 598 -0.23 17.92 22.91
C LEU A 598 -0.15 18.33 24.37
N THR A 599 0.12 17.36 25.23
CA THR A 599 0.42 17.59 26.65
C THR A 599 1.70 16.84 27.00
N VAL A 600 2.58 17.47 27.78
CA VAL A 600 3.80 16.86 28.30
C VAL A 600 3.66 16.68 29.80
N ALA A 601 3.79 15.44 30.28
CA ALA A 601 3.76 15.14 31.70
C ALA A 601 5.16 15.24 32.31
N VAL A 602 5.28 16.09 33.34
CA VAL A 602 6.51 16.37 34.09
C VAL A 602 6.23 16.00 35.54
N GLY A 603 6.64 14.79 35.94
CA GLY A 603 6.27 14.24 37.24
C GLY A 603 4.75 14.07 37.38
N ARG A 604 4.12 14.83 38.28
CA ARG A 604 2.66 14.85 38.47
C ARG A 604 1.95 15.98 37.70
N GLU A 605 2.71 16.92 37.14
CA GLU A 605 2.19 18.08 36.42
C GLU A 605 2.02 17.73 34.93
N ARG A 606 0.98 18.29 34.29
CA ARG A 606 0.74 18.18 32.85
C ARG A 606 0.76 19.58 32.23
N ARG A 607 1.67 19.82 31.29
CA ARG A 607 1.83 21.10 30.60
C ARG A 607 1.37 20.99 29.15
N GLN A 608 0.52 21.91 28.71
CA GLN A 608 0.08 21.95 27.32
C GLN A 608 1.25 22.37 26.41
N ALA A 609 1.35 21.75 25.25
CA ALA A 609 2.45 21.93 24.32
C ALA A 609 1.97 21.99 22.87
N LYS A 610 2.83 22.47 21.97
CA LYS A 610 2.64 22.42 20.51
C LYS A 610 3.96 22.09 19.83
N PRO A 611 3.94 21.48 18.62
CA PRO A 611 5.14 21.35 17.81
C PRO A 611 5.64 22.74 17.38
N ALA A 612 6.93 23.00 17.56
CA ALA A 612 7.63 24.19 17.13
C ALA A 612 8.33 23.99 15.77
N ALA A 613 8.89 22.80 15.54
CA ALA A 613 9.56 22.48 14.28
C ALA A 613 9.52 20.97 14.00
N TYR A 614 9.62 20.60 12.73
CA TYR A 614 9.79 19.23 12.27
C TYR A 614 11.06 19.13 11.44
N ASP A 615 11.81 18.05 11.61
CA ASP A 615 12.93 17.70 10.76
C ASP A 615 12.43 17.41 9.33
N PRO A 616 13.08 17.95 8.27
CA PRO A 616 12.69 17.69 6.88
C PRO A 616 12.68 16.20 6.49
N GLY A 617 13.49 15.37 7.15
CA GLY A 617 13.49 13.92 6.98
C GLY A 617 12.35 13.18 7.68
N GLY A 618 11.48 13.90 8.39
CA GLY A 618 10.33 13.36 9.09
C GLY A 618 10.68 12.52 10.32
N MET A 619 11.91 12.62 10.85
CA MET A 619 12.37 11.79 11.97
C MET A 619 12.10 12.41 13.33
N PHE A 620 12.43 13.69 13.51
CA PHE A 620 12.31 14.41 14.78
C PHE A 620 11.32 15.57 14.72
N ALA A 621 10.72 15.85 15.87
CA ALA A 621 9.92 17.05 16.12
C ALA A 621 10.41 17.75 17.39
N LEU A 622 10.44 19.07 17.34
CA LEU A 622 10.70 19.93 18.49
C LEU A 622 9.34 20.37 19.06
N VAL A 623 9.14 20.22 20.36
CA VAL A 623 7.89 20.54 21.07
C VAL A 623 8.19 21.55 22.19
N GLY A 624 7.29 22.50 22.41
CA GLY A 624 7.49 23.58 23.39
C GLY A 624 8.02 24.87 22.74
N PRO A 625 8.68 25.78 23.49
CA PRO A 625 9.17 25.60 24.86
C PRO A 625 8.07 25.56 25.94
N LEU A 626 8.31 24.82 27.01
CA LEU A 626 7.38 24.69 28.16
C LEU A 626 7.69 25.62 29.34
N GLY A 627 8.70 26.48 29.19
CA GLY A 627 9.19 27.36 30.24
C GLY A 627 10.24 26.71 31.15
N PRO A 628 10.86 27.50 32.04
CA PRO A 628 11.96 27.05 32.90
C PRO A 628 11.50 26.02 33.95
N GLY A 629 12.47 25.39 34.61
CA GLY A 629 12.22 24.40 35.67
C GLY A 629 12.24 22.93 35.20
N LEU A 630 12.59 22.69 33.94
CA LEU A 630 12.97 21.37 33.43
C LEU A 630 14.49 21.27 33.33
N GLU A 631 15.06 20.13 33.71
CA GLU A 631 16.50 19.88 33.60
C GLU A 631 16.82 19.28 32.22
N PRO A 632 17.50 20.00 31.33
CA PRO A 632 17.88 19.46 30.03
C PRO A 632 19.00 18.43 30.16
N VAL A 633 18.97 17.43 29.27
CA VAL A 633 20.12 16.56 29.07
C VAL A 633 21.25 17.35 28.40
N ARG A 634 22.49 17.06 28.79
CA ARG A 634 23.68 17.58 28.09
C ARG A 634 24.02 16.65 26.94
N PHE A 635 24.43 17.20 25.80
CA PHE A 635 24.86 16.42 24.65
C PHE A 635 26.36 16.14 24.71
N ALA A 636 26.77 14.93 24.32
CA ALA A 636 28.19 14.64 24.15
C ALA A 636 28.78 15.49 23.02
N GLU A 637 29.96 16.08 23.24
CA GLU A 637 30.61 16.98 22.27
C GLU A 637 31.13 16.26 21.02
N SER A 638 31.33 14.94 21.07
CA SER A 638 31.86 14.15 19.96
C SER A 638 31.04 12.90 19.69
N ASP A 639 31.13 12.41 18.45
CA ASP A 639 30.57 11.12 18.02
C ASP A 639 31.61 9.98 18.08
N ALA A 640 32.65 10.14 18.92
CA ALA A 640 33.67 9.12 19.13
C ALA A 640 33.18 8.06 20.11
N TYR A 641 32.34 7.13 19.62
CA TYR A 641 31.77 6.05 20.44
C TYR A 641 32.76 4.90 20.61
N SER A 642 32.92 4.40 21.84
CA SER A 642 33.75 3.23 22.11
C SER A 642 32.91 1.95 22.11
N LEU A 643 33.36 0.92 21.37
CA LEU A 643 32.72 -0.40 21.45
C LEU A 643 32.88 -0.97 22.87
N GLY A 644 31.79 -1.48 23.43
CA GLY A 644 31.73 -1.99 24.80
C GLY A 644 31.50 -0.92 25.87
N GLU A 645 31.37 0.35 25.49
CA GLU A 645 31.02 1.45 26.41
C GLU A 645 29.64 1.23 27.03
N ASP A 646 29.53 1.38 28.36
CA ASP A 646 28.24 1.25 29.04
C ASP A 646 27.37 2.47 28.78
N VAL A 647 26.09 2.21 28.56
CA VAL A 647 25.08 3.20 28.20
C VAL A 647 23.81 2.94 28.98
N VAL A 648 23.02 4.00 29.19
CA VAL A 648 21.70 3.92 29.82
C VAL A 648 20.65 4.43 28.86
N ALA A 649 19.58 3.67 28.67
CA ALA A 649 18.41 4.06 27.92
C ALA A 649 17.22 4.25 28.86
N ALA A 650 16.41 5.29 28.63
CA ALA A 650 15.15 5.49 29.34
C ALA A 650 14.00 5.70 28.36
N ALA A 651 12.84 5.11 28.61
CA ALA A 651 11.65 5.34 27.80
C ALA A 651 10.36 4.97 28.55
N TYR A 652 9.27 5.66 28.24
CA TYR A 652 7.96 5.25 28.73
C TYR A 652 7.48 4.03 27.95
N ARG A 653 7.00 3.01 28.67
CA ARG A 653 6.37 1.84 28.07
C ARG A 653 4.89 2.14 27.81
N ALA A 654 4.47 2.04 26.55
CA ALA A 654 3.07 2.11 26.16
C ALA A 654 2.49 0.69 26.04
N LEU A 655 1.87 0.17 27.11
CA LEU A 655 1.11 -1.08 27.10
C LEU A 655 -0.37 -0.79 27.39
N GLY A 656 -1.17 -0.60 26.34
CA GLY A 656 -2.63 -0.59 26.43
C GLY A 656 -3.20 0.23 27.59
N GLU A 657 -4.08 -0.39 28.39
CA GLU A 657 -4.85 0.25 29.48
C GLU A 657 -4.08 0.49 30.79
N THR A 658 -2.78 0.20 30.85
CA THR A 658 -1.96 0.45 32.05
C THR A 658 -1.30 1.83 32.01
N ALA A 659 -1.19 2.50 33.18
CA ALA A 659 -0.55 3.81 33.27
C ALA A 659 0.90 3.74 32.73
N PRO A 660 1.36 4.71 31.91
CA PRO A 660 2.70 4.70 31.36
C PRO A 660 3.76 4.65 32.47
N VAL A 661 4.65 3.66 32.41
CA VAL A 661 5.75 3.50 33.37
C VAL A 661 7.06 3.82 32.68
N LEU A 662 7.87 4.69 33.29
CA LEU A 662 9.23 4.98 32.84
C LEU A 662 10.12 3.76 33.10
N ALA A 663 10.52 3.08 32.04
CA ALA A 663 11.52 2.03 32.08
C ALA A 663 12.91 2.62 31.87
N VAL A 664 13.88 2.16 32.66
CA VAL A 664 15.29 2.47 32.46
C VAL A 664 16.06 1.17 32.35
N SER A 665 16.92 1.08 31.36
CA SER A 665 17.73 -0.09 31.07
C SER A 665 19.19 0.30 30.89
N THR A 666 20.08 -0.57 31.36
CA THR A 666 21.52 -0.45 31.19
C THR A 666 21.98 -1.42 30.11
N GLY A 667 23.00 -1.05 29.36
CA GLY A 667 23.58 -1.91 28.33
C GLY A 667 24.90 -1.37 27.83
N ARG A 668 25.35 -1.85 26.67
CA ARG A 668 26.61 -1.46 26.04
C ARG A 668 26.45 -1.13 24.57
N ILE A 669 27.35 -0.30 24.02
CA ILE A 669 27.49 -0.11 22.58
C ILE A 669 28.12 -1.37 21.98
N ARG A 670 27.36 -2.05 21.11
CA ARG A 670 27.79 -3.27 20.41
C ARG A 670 28.29 -3.01 19.00
N GLY A 671 27.86 -1.92 18.38
CA GLY A 671 28.25 -1.54 17.03
C GLY A 671 28.00 -0.05 16.75
N THR A 672 28.81 0.54 15.88
CA THR A 672 28.75 1.97 15.53
C THR A 672 27.98 2.26 14.23
N VAL A 673 27.36 1.23 13.66
CA VAL A 673 26.49 1.26 12.48
C VAL A 673 25.24 0.42 12.73
N GLY A 674 24.07 0.86 12.24
CA GLY A 674 22.80 0.17 12.39
C GLY A 674 22.59 -1.02 11.43
N PRO A 675 21.35 -1.52 11.31
CA PRO A 675 21.00 -2.59 10.38
C PRO A 675 21.39 -2.22 8.95
N ARG A 676 21.89 -3.19 8.18
CA ARG A 676 22.33 -3.00 6.77
C ARG A 676 23.43 -1.94 6.58
N GLY A 677 24.16 -1.59 7.66
CA GLY A 677 25.29 -0.66 7.59
C GLY A 677 24.93 0.82 7.70
N ASP A 678 23.75 1.18 8.22
CA ASP A 678 23.36 2.59 8.37
C ASP A 678 24.28 3.32 9.36
N ALA A 679 25.12 4.22 8.83
CA ALA A 679 26.10 4.96 9.61
C ALA A 679 25.50 5.95 10.61
N ARG A 680 24.18 6.22 10.51
CA ARG A 680 23.45 7.15 11.39
C ARG A 680 23.04 6.54 12.73
N MET A 681 23.20 5.23 12.91
CA MET A 681 22.70 4.51 14.07
C MET A 681 23.80 3.78 14.85
N LEU A 682 23.51 3.49 16.12
CA LEU A 682 24.28 2.63 17.01
C LEU A 682 23.53 1.33 17.25
N GLN A 683 24.25 0.23 17.46
CA GLN A 683 23.72 -1.01 18.04
C GLN A 683 24.05 -1.03 19.52
N ILE A 684 23.05 -1.29 20.36
CA ILE A 684 23.17 -1.27 21.82
C ILE A 684 22.57 -2.54 22.42
N THR A 685 22.99 -2.94 23.62
CA THR A 685 22.34 -4.02 24.36
C THR A 685 21.35 -3.52 25.43
N ALA A 686 21.21 -2.20 25.58
CA ALA A 686 20.25 -1.61 26.51
C ALA A 686 18.83 -1.85 25.98
N ALA A 687 18.00 -2.51 26.78
CA ALA A 687 16.68 -2.96 26.35
C ALA A 687 15.70 -1.79 26.20
N VAL A 688 15.15 -1.63 25.00
CA VAL A 688 14.11 -0.63 24.72
C VAL A 688 12.73 -1.31 24.82
N PRO A 689 11.83 -0.83 25.70
CA PRO A 689 10.50 -1.43 25.81
C PRO A 689 9.69 -1.20 24.52
N PRO A 690 8.72 -2.08 24.20
CA PRO A 690 7.80 -1.85 23.09
C PRO A 690 7.08 -0.50 23.22
N GLY A 691 7.09 0.31 22.15
CA GLY A 691 6.53 1.66 22.15
C GLY A 691 7.38 2.72 22.86
N GLY A 692 8.61 2.36 23.28
CA GLY A 692 9.57 3.24 23.95
C GLY A 692 10.42 4.09 23.00
N ASP A 693 9.92 4.40 21.81
CA ASP A 693 10.60 5.26 20.83
C ASP A 693 10.80 6.68 21.35
N GLY A 694 11.95 7.28 21.04
CA GLY A 694 12.20 8.70 21.29
C GLY A 694 12.84 9.03 22.64
N GLY A 695 13.19 8.03 23.45
CA GLY A 695 13.87 8.22 24.74
C GLY A 695 15.39 8.46 24.63
N PRO A 696 16.04 8.97 25.69
CA PRO A 696 17.48 9.25 25.64
C PRO A 696 18.31 7.98 25.75
N LEU A 697 19.40 7.91 24.97
CA LEU A 697 20.54 7.05 25.20
C LEU A 697 21.70 7.91 25.71
N VAL A 698 22.14 7.67 26.94
CA VAL A 698 23.22 8.45 27.59
C VAL A 698 24.46 7.60 27.87
N ASP A 699 25.63 8.24 27.82
CA ASP A 699 26.90 7.67 28.27
C ASP A 699 26.97 7.60 29.81
N ARG A 700 28.06 7.04 30.35
CA ARG A 700 28.28 6.95 31.81
C ARG A 700 28.30 8.32 32.50
N ALA A 701 28.69 9.39 31.80
CA ALA A 701 28.69 10.74 32.35
C ALA A 701 27.30 11.40 32.34
N GLY A 702 26.29 10.72 31.79
CA GLY A 702 24.92 11.22 31.66
C GLY A 702 24.74 12.14 30.45
N ASN A 703 25.68 12.15 29.50
CA ASN A 703 25.56 12.93 28.28
C ASN A 703 24.77 12.14 27.22
N LEU A 704 23.86 12.80 26.52
CA LEU A 704 23.12 12.25 25.41
C LEU A 704 24.05 11.95 24.24
N ILE A 705 24.11 10.67 23.89
CA ILE A 705 24.87 10.14 22.75
C ILE A 705 23.96 9.63 21.64
N GLY A 706 22.66 9.45 21.91
CA GLY A 706 21.67 9.06 20.92
C GLY A 706 20.23 9.03 21.42
N VAL A 707 19.32 8.64 20.54
CA VAL A 707 17.88 8.51 20.81
C VAL A 707 17.44 7.10 20.48
N VAL A 708 16.83 6.40 21.43
CA VAL A 708 16.47 4.99 21.26
C VAL A 708 15.30 4.81 20.29
N VAL A 709 15.35 3.70 19.54
CA VAL A 709 14.35 3.34 18.54
C VAL A 709 13.87 1.91 18.82
N SER A 710 12.56 1.76 19.05
CA SER A 710 11.84 0.56 19.42
C SER A 710 11.21 -0.16 18.21
N GLU A 711 10.88 0.55 17.12
CA GLU A 711 10.40 -0.05 15.87
C GLU A 711 11.52 -0.48 14.90
N LEU A 712 12.15 -1.64 15.16
CA LEU A 712 13.02 -2.30 14.17
C LEU A 712 12.71 -3.80 13.96
N SER A 713 11.59 -4.29 14.49
CA SER A 713 11.10 -5.66 14.30
C SER A 713 11.08 -6.17 12.84
N PRO A 714 10.76 -5.37 11.79
CA PRO A 714 10.80 -5.85 10.40
C PRO A 714 12.21 -5.93 9.78
N LEU A 715 13.28 -5.58 10.51
CA LEU A 715 14.66 -5.58 9.99
C LEU A 715 15.53 -6.73 10.51
N TYR A 716 14.99 -7.62 11.34
CA TYR A 716 15.68 -8.83 11.79
C TYR A 716 15.59 -9.94 10.74
N PRO A 717 16.71 -10.54 10.30
CA PRO A 717 16.70 -11.87 9.72
C PRO A 717 16.21 -12.87 10.78
N GLU A 718 15.47 -13.91 10.38
CA GLU A 718 15.14 -15.01 11.28
C GLU A 718 16.44 -15.63 11.85
N GLY A 719 16.56 -15.64 13.18
CA GLY A 719 17.73 -16.17 13.91
C GLY A 719 18.69 -15.14 14.52
N ALA A 720 18.48 -13.83 14.33
CA ALA A 720 19.30 -12.80 14.98
C ALA A 720 19.06 -12.72 16.50
N ALA A 721 20.14 -12.44 17.25
CA ALA A 721 20.11 -12.36 18.72
C ALA A 721 19.10 -11.30 19.19
N ARG A 722 18.15 -11.70 20.05
CA ARG A 722 17.07 -10.84 20.61
C ARG A 722 17.56 -9.74 21.57
N ASP A 723 18.88 -9.62 21.76
CA ASP A 723 19.52 -8.75 22.76
C ASP A 723 20.21 -7.52 22.13
N ILE A 724 19.95 -7.22 20.85
CA ILE A 724 20.48 -6.04 20.16
C ILE A 724 19.33 -5.07 19.92
N HIS A 725 19.47 -3.83 20.38
CA HIS A 725 18.58 -2.70 20.12
C HIS A 725 19.36 -1.60 19.39
N PHE A 726 18.69 -0.50 19.02
CA PHE A 726 19.34 0.55 18.24
C PHE A 726 18.98 1.95 18.73
N ALA A 727 19.87 2.90 18.44
CA ALA A 727 19.67 4.31 18.70
C ALA A 727 20.18 5.16 17.53
N LEU A 728 19.50 6.26 17.22
CA LEU A 728 20.00 7.30 16.31
C LEU A 728 21.11 8.08 17.00
N LYS A 729 22.18 8.42 16.28
CA LYS A 729 23.33 9.16 16.84
C LYS A 729 22.95 10.58 17.26
N GLY A 730 23.52 11.03 18.37
CA GLY A 730 23.27 12.36 18.96
C GLY A 730 23.63 13.53 18.03
N SER A 731 24.58 13.37 17.11
CA SER A 731 24.89 14.39 16.10
C SER A 731 23.73 14.73 15.18
N LEU A 732 22.89 13.75 14.83
CA LEU A 732 21.71 14.01 14.01
C LEU A 732 20.72 14.92 14.76
N VAL A 733 20.58 14.70 16.06
CA VAL A 733 19.74 15.54 16.92
C VAL A 733 20.31 16.94 17.04
N ARG A 734 21.62 17.07 17.29
CA ARG A 734 22.27 18.39 17.34
C ARG A 734 22.08 19.17 16.04
N GLY A 735 22.31 18.53 14.88
CA GLY A 735 22.08 19.16 13.58
C GLY A 735 20.64 19.61 13.36
N PHE A 736 19.66 18.82 13.84
CA PHE A 736 18.26 19.22 13.83
C PHE A 736 17.99 20.43 14.75
N LEU A 737 18.51 20.42 15.99
CA LEU A 737 18.33 21.51 16.95
C LEU A 737 18.99 22.81 16.48
N ASP A 738 20.18 22.72 15.90
CA ASP A 738 20.89 23.85 15.27
C ASP A 738 20.03 24.46 14.14
N GLY A 739 19.47 23.60 13.27
CA GLY A 739 18.58 24.03 12.18
C GLY A 739 17.25 24.62 12.67
N ALA A 740 16.76 24.17 13.82
CA ALA A 740 15.55 24.67 14.46
C ALA A 740 15.79 25.91 15.36
N GLY A 741 17.04 26.30 15.56
CA GLY A 741 17.42 27.42 16.44
C GLY A 741 17.17 27.15 17.94
N ALA A 742 17.13 25.88 18.35
CA ALA A 742 16.82 25.49 19.72
C ALA A 742 18.12 25.33 20.54
N PRO A 743 18.33 26.10 21.63
CA PRO A 743 19.57 26.01 22.39
C PRO A 743 19.66 24.68 23.15
N TYR A 744 20.85 24.07 23.16
CA TYR A 744 21.15 22.89 23.98
C TYR A 744 22.53 23.03 24.63
N LEU A 745 22.75 22.24 25.68
CA LEU A 745 24.01 22.22 26.41
C LEU A 745 24.88 21.06 25.93
N THR A 746 26.19 21.28 25.81
CA THR A 746 27.16 20.20 25.57
C THR A 746 28.04 19.98 26.79
N ALA A 747 28.61 18.78 26.90
CA ALA A 747 29.69 18.50 27.82
C ALA A 747 30.61 17.41 27.26
N ALA A 748 31.89 17.49 27.61
CA ALA A 748 32.84 16.43 27.33
C ALA A 748 32.49 15.16 28.12
N SER A 749 32.63 13.99 27.48
CA SER A 749 32.49 12.70 28.16
C SER A 749 33.64 12.51 29.15
N ALA A 750 33.32 12.35 30.43
CA ALA A 750 34.34 12.21 31.48
C ALA A 750 34.91 10.78 31.52
N ALA A 751 36.23 10.65 31.34
CA ALA A 751 36.95 9.40 31.60
C ALA A 751 37.22 9.27 33.11
N GLY A 752 36.40 8.51 33.83
CA GLY A 752 36.57 8.30 35.28
C GLY A 752 35.54 7.34 35.89
N LEU A 753 35.94 6.61 36.92
CA LEU A 753 35.38 5.32 37.37
C LEU A 753 34.14 5.36 38.31
N GLU A 754 33.48 6.50 38.53
CA GLU A 754 32.32 6.56 39.42
C GLU A 754 31.12 7.27 38.78
N ALA A 755 30.25 6.56 38.04
CA ALA A 755 29.09 7.23 37.44
C ALA A 755 27.87 6.37 37.04
N ALA A 756 27.76 5.10 37.41
CA ALA A 756 26.58 4.29 37.02
C ALA A 756 25.24 4.90 37.49
N GLY A 757 25.23 5.54 38.68
CA GLY A 757 24.05 6.26 39.19
C GLY A 757 23.80 7.62 38.54
N LEU A 758 24.82 8.28 37.98
CA LEU A 758 24.70 9.57 37.31
C LEU A 758 23.99 9.46 35.97
N ALA A 759 24.34 8.45 35.17
CA ALA A 759 23.71 8.19 33.88
C ALA A 759 22.21 7.84 34.02
N GLU A 760 21.86 6.96 34.96
CA GLU A 760 20.45 6.64 35.24
C GLU A 760 19.67 7.85 35.75
N ALA A 761 20.25 8.64 36.66
CA ALA A 761 19.59 9.83 37.17
C ALA A 761 19.39 10.89 36.06
N ALA A 762 20.38 11.09 35.18
CA ALA A 762 20.29 11.99 34.04
C ALA A 762 19.23 11.53 33.03
N ALA A 763 19.20 10.23 32.69
CA ALA A 763 18.20 9.66 31.80
C ALA A 763 16.79 9.81 32.38
N ARG A 764 16.59 9.56 33.69
CA ARG A 764 15.29 9.72 34.35
C ARG A 764 14.80 11.17 34.39
N ARG A 765 15.68 12.12 34.72
CA ARG A 765 15.30 13.54 34.86
C ARG A 765 15.01 14.21 33.51
N SER A 766 15.68 13.78 32.45
CA SER A 766 15.50 14.33 31.10
C SER A 766 14.39 13.67 30.28
N THR A 767 13.82 12.54 30.74
CA THR A 767 12.77 11.82 30.00
C THR A 767 11.37 12.26 30.43
N VAL A 768 10.54 12.67 29.47
CA VAL A 768 9.15 13.09 29.68
C VAL A 768 8.17 12.23 28.90
N LEU A 769 6.93 12.14 29.39
CA LEU A 769 5.84 11.49 28.68
C LEU A 769 5.10 12.54 27.84
N ILE A 770 4.91 12.24 26.55
CA ILE A 770 4.12 13.06 25.63
C ILE A 770 2.77 12.37 25.43
N GLU A 771 1.68 13.09 25.69
CA GLU A 771 0.31 12.67 25.46
C GLU A 771 -0.25 13.44 24.25
N CYS A 772 -0.58 12.72 23.19
CA CYS A 772 -1.19 13.22 21.96
C CYS A 772 -2.70 13.09 22.05
N TRP A 773 -3.45 14.17 21.86
CA TRP A 773 -4.91 14.20 21.90
C TRP A 773 -5.39 14.53 20.50
N ARG A 774 -6.29 13.72 19.93
CA ARG A 774 -6.85 13.94 18.58
C ARG A 774 -8.19 14.64 18.68
#